data_AF-A0A7R9P7P0-F1
#
_entry.id   AF-A0A7R9P7P0-F1
#
_cell.length_a   1.000
_cell.length_b   1.000
_cell.length_c   1.000
_cell.angle_alpha   90.00
_cell.angle_beta   90.00
_cell.angle_gamma   90.00
#
_symmetry.space_group_name_H-M   'P 1'
#
loop_
_entity.id
_entity.type
_entity.pdbx_description
1 polymer ?
#
loop_
_entity_poly.entity_id
_entity_poly.type
_entity_poly.pdbx_seq_one_letter_code
_entity_poly.pdbx_strand_id
1 'polypeptide(L)'
;DHKQLRPTTAVFKLAQDYNFDISLFERMVKNGMHCQTLQVQHRMRPEIAQLIVPAIYPVLHNHESVQKYSRILGLVKSVYFITHNHLEEEVIDTQSRRNRHEGKYLIALARYLVLQGYSPEQITILTTYSGQLFYLKSEQKNHHILKNVRISVVDNFQGEENDIILLSLVRSNPQANIGFLKTDNRVCVALSRAKKGLYIVGNMDNLTESSTIWPTIKETLVSQEALGTHLTLRCQIHTTQFTRVGAAEDFHSVPEGGCSLMCGANMPCGHVCNSICHILNREHTDYKCMERCERSPLKCPMEHDCEKLCWENCGECMIRVSKELPCGHTRELRCFMDPSTYKCPEMIVVELPDCGHEVEKPCHHDLTTYPCNHPCENRLPCGHSCEGNCHLRTDPDHIEFKCSKPCAKKNMGCSENHMCQKLCFLPCGDCLIEVKKKLPGCDHLHKVPCSSDPSEIVCQKRCTKYLDCGHPCPRKCNEPCGGCPVKVTKVVPECGHQLILMCSELPLQSRCRGSCLKMLKCGHQCDTLCCFPCTSKCKVMVPCITKPACCHAVMVPCFKQDLLMDPYNVELLSFCQVPCGTQLECGHRCQGTCGECLQGRIHKACVEKCGKTLICGHRCNIPCSESCPPCNRKCNLYRCKHSRCNEKCGEPCTPCKEFCDWECEHQRCTRRCHEICDRQPCQEPCKRRLKCGHPCIGFCGETCPKLCRVCDKDQVTEIFFGQEDEDDARFVYLEDCKHIFESRGLEEWMKLSDGEIRTKVCPKCTTPITKTQRYMNIVKQVYNDVNAVKRKVFGFDTIDASIDKRVRVMNLLTQLTSTQYDYSKDSDLYRLLYNKLEGRLKGIRSKRRNKPSAMEIETLRVQIEVLCEIHKMVNGSELNAEPRAKLITRMDVLLIVLLRRQDKISNQEVEDIKLELMRFHRITQILRLESEFAFRANTLNHEITTPHQDACRIAYSIDKYTPEIDQDLRQALERFKAALNSAVKIIDKERKEIVTAIGMKQGHWYKCPNGHPYVITECGGAMVVGKCNECGADIGGSNHRLLSSNQLASEMDGAARPAWPR
;
A
#
# COMPACT_ATOMS: atom_id res chain seq x y z
N ASP A 1 22.85 -41.51 -7.79
CA ASP A 1 23.58 -41.44 -9.06
C ASP A 1 24.77 -40.49 -8.89
N HIS A 2 25.99 -40.99 -9.03
CA HIS A 2 27.23 -40.22 -8.80
C HIS A 2 27.59 -39.30 -9.98
N LYS A 3 26.88 -39.39 -11.11
CA LYS A 3 27.01 -38.49 -12.28
C LYS A 3 26.05 -37.30 -12.23
N GLN A 4 25.20 -37.21 -11.20
CA GLN A 4 24.35 -36.05 -10.89
C GLN A 4 24.91 -35.26 -9.70
N LEU A 5 24.18 -34.26 -9.18
CA LEU A 5 24.70 -33.33 -8.16
C LEU A 5 25.32 -34.04 -6.95
N ARG A 6 26.49 -33.54 -6.56
CA ARG A 6 27.17 -33.91 -5.32
C ARG A 6 26.56 -33.19 -4.11
N PRO A 7 26.74 -33.74 -2.89
CA PRO A 7 26.48 -33.03 -1.64
C PRO A 7 27.12 -31.63 -1.61
N THR A 8 26.37 -30.63 -1.13
CA THR A 8 26.90 -29.28 -0.93
C THR A 8 27.54 -29.15 0.46
N THR A 9 28.78 -28.70 0.53
CA THR A 9 29.45 -28.37 1.79
C THR A 9 29.20 -26.92 2.19
N ALA A 10 28.83 -26.67 3.44
CA ALA A 10 28.64 -25.29 3.95
C ALA A 10 29.93 -24.44 3.87
N VAL A 11 31.10 -25.09 3.90
CA VAL A 11 32.42 -24.45 3.76
C VAL A 11 33.09 -24.96 2.49
N PHE A 12 33.24 -24.10 1.48
CA PHE A 12 33.83 -24.46 0.18
C PHE A 12 35.23 -25.07 0.28
N LYS A 13 36.08 -24.55 1.19
CA LYS A 13 37.42 -25.09 1.44
C LYS A 13 37.40 -26.56 1.87
N LEU A 14 36.37 -27.03 2.56
CA LEU A 14 36.28 -28.44 2.96
C LEU A 14 36.02 -29.36 1.76
N ALA A 15 35.23 -28.92 0.79
CA ALA A 15 35.11 -29.65 -0.48
C ALA A 15 36.42 -29.63 -1.25
N GLN A 16 37.07 -28.47 -1.37
CA GLN A 16 38.29 -28.31 -2.17
C GLN A 16 39.51 -29.05 -1.57
N ASP A 17 39.77 -28.88 -0.29
CA ASP A 17 41.00 -29.36 0.36
C ASP A 17 40.85 -30.80 0.88
N TYR A 18 39.62 -31.21 1.26
CA TYR A 18 39.37 -32.49 1.93
C TYR A 18 38.35 -33.38 1.19
N ASN A 19 37.87 -32.99 0.01
CA ASN A 19 36.91 -33.75 -0.81
C ASN A 19 35.61 -34.13 -0.06
N PHE A 20 35.15 -33.28 0.84
CA PHE A 20 33.94 -33.53 1.65
C PHE A 20 32.63 -33.49 0.83
N ASP A 21 32.70 -33.07 -0.43
CA ASP A 21 31.60 -33.14 -1.41
C ASP A 21 31.44 -34.54 -2.05
N ILE A 22 32.38 -35.47 -1.82
CA ILE A 22 32.28 -36.84 -2.33
C ILE A 22 31.35 -37.66 -1.42
N SER A 23 30.22 -38.08 -1.97
CA SER A 23 29.28 -38.95 -1.26
C SER A 23 29.89 -40.33 -0.93
N LEU A 24 29.37 -41.00 0.11
CA LEU A 24 29.76 -42.37 0.43
C LEU A 24 29.64 -43.30 -0.79
N PHE A 25 28.55 -43.14 -1.56
CA PHE A 25 28.30 -43.92 -2.78
C PHE A 25 29.36 -43.67 -3.86
N GLU A 26 29.69 -42.41 -4.15
CA GLU A 26 30.75 -42.08 -5.12
C GLU A 26 32.11 -42.61 -4.67
N ARG A 27 32.41 -42.55 -3.37
CA ARG A 27 33.64 -43.12 -2.80
C ARG A 27 33.70 -44.64 -2.98
N MET A 28 32.61 -45.36 -2.75
CA MET A 28 32.54 -46.81 -2.96
C MET A 28 32.78 -47.19 -4.43
N VAL A 29 32.15 -46.46 -5.37
CA VAL A 29 32.36 -46.67 -6.81
C VAL A 29 33.82 -46.41 -7.22
N LYS A 30 34.42 -45.31 -6.73
CA LYS A 30 35.84 -45.00 -6.99
C LYS A 30 36.80 -46.04 -6.43
N ASN A 31 36.42 -46.72 -5.35
CA ASN A 31 37.19 -47.82 -4.76
C ASN A 31 36.93 -49.18 -5.43
N GLY A 32 36.27 -49.21 -6.59
CA GLY A 32 36.05 -50.43 -7.36
C GLY A 32 34.95 -51.34 -6.81
N MET A 33 34.09 -50.83 -5.92
CA MET A 33 32.92 -51.61 -5.48
C MET A 33 31.89 -51.75 -6.61
N HIS A 34 31.28 -52.93 -6.69
CA HIS A 34 30.25 -53.24 -7.69
C HIS A 34 29.05 -52.27 -7.58
N CYS A 35 28.64 -51.70 -8.70
CA CYS A 35 27.52 -50.78 -8.81
C CYS A 35 26.58 -51.23 -9.93
N GLN A 36 25.39 -51.73 -9.57
CA GLN A 36 24.38 -52.11 -10.54
C GLN A 36 23.74 -50.86 -11.15
N THR A 37 23.89 -50.67 -12.47
CA THR A 37 23.37 -49.49 -13.17
C THR A 37 22.07 -49.83 -13.90
N LEU A 38 21.02 -49.03 -13.69
CA LEU A 38 19.79 -49.11 -14.49
C LEU A 38 20.03 -48.41 -15.83
N GLN A 39 19.99 -49.17 -16.92
CA GLN A 39 20.40 -48.68 -18.25
C GLN A 39 19.25 -48.17 -19.12
N VAL A 40 17.99 -48.34 -18.74
CA VAL A 40 16.83 -47.95 -19.56
C VAL A 40 16.17 -46.70 -18.96
N GLN A 41 16.04 -45.64 -19.77
CA GLN A 41 15.40 -44.38 -19.37
C GLN A 41 13.97 -44.28 -19.94
N HIS A 42 13.06 -43.73 -19.14
CA HIS A 42 11.63 -43.62 -19.44
C HIS A 42 11.11 -42.16 -19.48
N ARG A 43 12.00 -41.17 -19.39
CA ARG A 43 11.64 -39.76 -19.21
C ARG A 43 11.68 -38.97 -20.50
N MET A 44 12.81 -39.00 -21.20
CA MET A 44 13.18 -38.00 -22.18
C MET A 44 13.06 -38.54 -23.59
N ARG A 45 12.69 -37.69 -24.56
CA ARG A 45 12.78 -38.07 -25.98
C ARG A 45 14.23 -38.49 -26.35
N PRO A 46 14.42 -39.43 -27.29
CA PRO A 46 15.74 -39.89 -27.71
C PRO A 46 16.72 -38.77 -28.08
N GLU A 47 16.22 -37.71 -28.72
CA GLU A 47 17.03 -36.56 -29.14
C GLU A 47 17.60 -35.78 -27.94
N ILE A 48 16.85 -35.71 -26.82
CA ILE A 48 17.32 -35.09 -25.57
C ILE A 48 18.34 -36.02 -24.90
N ALA A 49 18.07 -37.33 -24.86
CA ALA A 49 18.96 -38.31 -24.23
C ALA A 49 20.34 -38.38 -24.93
N GLN A 50 20.40 -38.18 -26.25
CA GLN A 50 21.65 -38.11 -27.02
C GLN A 50 22.56 -36.95 -26.59
N LEU A 51 22.05 -35.91 -25.93
CA LEU A 51 22.91 -34.84 -25.40
C LEU A 51 23.77 -35.31 -24.22
N ILE A 52 23.31 -36.30 -23.47
CA ILE A 52 24.03 -36.82 -22.29
C ILE A 52 24.74 -38.16 -22.55
N VAL A 53 24.55 -38.75 -23.74
CA VAL A 53 25.12 -40.04 -24.16
C VAL A 53 25.78 -39.86 -25.53
N PRO A 54 27.10 -40.10 -25.69
CA PRO A 54 28.03 -40.67 -24.72
C PRO A 54 28.71 -39.64 -23.78
N ALA A 55 28.35 -38.36 -23.87
CA ALA A 55 29.08 -37.25 -23.23
C ALA A 55 29.25 -37.40 -21.71
N ILE A 56 28.24 -37.95 -21.01
CA ILE A 56 28.24 -38.10 -19.54
C ILE A 56 28.07 -39.56 -19.15
N TYR A 57 27.14 -40.26 -19.80
CA TYR A 57 26.90 -41.68 -19.61
C TYR A 57 27.39 -42.47 -20.82
N PRO A 58 28.15 -43.57 -20.64
CA PRO A 58 28.63 -44.37 -21.75
C PRO A 58 27.50 -45.09 -22.49
N VAL A 59 26.49 -45.59 -21.76
CA VAL A 59 25.34 -46.30 -22.32
C VAL A 59 24.08 -45.95 -21.54
N LEU A 60 23.02 -45.54 -22.25
CA LEU A 60 21.67 -45.36 -21.73
C LEU A 60 20.67 -45.63 -22.86
N HIS A 61 19.85 -46.66 -22.71
CA HIS A 61 18.83 -47.08 -23.69
C HIS A 61 17.52 -46.33 -23.47
N ASN A 62 16.78 -46.09 -24.56
CA ASN A 62 15.48 -45.43 -24.53
C ASN A 62 14.37 -46.48 -24.49
N HIS A 63 13.45 -46.38 -23.53
CA HIS A 63 12.25 -47.20 -23.51
C HIS A 63 11.32 -46.85 -24.69
N GLU A 64 10.51 -47.79 -25.18
CA GLU A 64 9.59 -47.56 -26.31
C GLU A 64 8.59 -46.42 -26.04
N SER A 65 8.21 -46.20 -24.78
CA SER A 65 7.27 -45.14 -24.38
C SER A 65 7.72 -43.74 -24.76
N VAL A 66 9.03 -43.45 -24.71
CA VAL A 66 9.54 -42.09 -25.01
C VAL A 66 9.61 -41.80 -26.51
N GLN A 67 9.53 -42.85 -27.34
CA GLN A 67 9.48 -42.71 -28.80
C GLN A 67 8.10 -42.25 -29.28
N LYS A 68 7.05 -42.49 -28.47
CA LYS A 68 5.65 -42.17 -28.77
C LYS A 68 5.26 -40.73 -28.39
N TYR A 69 6.16 -39.91 -27.85
CA TYR A 69 5.86 -38.54 -27.46
C TYR A 69 5.59 -37.64 -28.67
N SER A 70 4.50 -36.86 -28.58
CA SER A 70 4.14 -35.85 -29.58
C SER A 70 5.20 -34.76 -29.68
N ARG A 71 5.37 -34.21 -30.89
CA ARG A 71 6.23 -33.04 -31.12
C ARG A 71 5.68 -31.80 -30.41
N ILE A 72 6.54 -30.82 -30.17
CA ILE A 72 6.14 -29.55 -29.55
C ILE A 72 5.36 -28.70 -30.54
N LEU A 73 4.18 -28.23 -30.15
CA LEU A 73 3.31 -27.40 -30.95
C LEU A 73 3.95 -26.03 -31.17
N GLY A 74 3.77 -25.48 -32.38
CA GLY A 74 4.29 -24.17 -32.76
C GLY A 74 5.79 -24.11 -33.04
N LEU A 75 6.52 -25.23 -32.90
CA LEU A 75 7.97 -25.32 -33.06
C LEU A 75 8.35 -26.44 -34.03
N VAL A 76 9.41 -26.23 -34.83
CA VAL A 76 9.84 -27.22 -35.82
C VAL A 76 10.63 -28.37 -35.17
N LYS A 77 11.47 -28.07 -34.19
CA LYS A 77 12.34 -29.04 -33.50
C LYS A 77 11.97 -29.08 -32.01
N SER A 78 12.00 -30.26 -31.40
CA SER A 78 11.74 -30.44 -29.97
C SER A 78 12.97 -30.17 -29.09
N VAL A 79 14.16 -30.16 -29.67
CA VAL A 79 15.41 -29.81 -29.00
C VAL A 79 16.07 -28.71 -29.80
N TYR A 80 16.48 -27.62 -29.15
CA TYR A 80 17.20 -26.56 -29.84
C TYR A 80 18.09 -25.76 -28.87
N PHE A 81 19.29 -25.44 -29.31
CA PHE A 81 20.25 -24.57 -28.64
C PHE A 81 20.37 -23.26 -29.41
N ILE A 82 19.95 -22.17 -28.77
CA ILE A 82 20.06 -20.81 -29.27
C ILE A 82 21.38 -20.21 -28.78
N THR A 83 22.34 -20.06 -29.70
CA THR A 83 23.64 -19.49 -29.39
C THR A 83 23.66 -17.97 -29.56
N HIS A 84 24.29 -17.26 -28.63
CA HIS A 84 24.49 -15.81 -28.69
C HIS A 84 25.83 -15.39 -28.09
N ASN A 85 26.23 -14.14 -28.35
CA ASN A 85 27.44 -13.51 -27.82
C ASN A 85 27.16 -12.33 -26.87
N HIS A 86 25.90 -12.08 -26.49
CA HIS A 86 25.55 -11.05 -25.50
C HIS A 86 26.18 -11.31 -24.14
N LEU A 87 26.85 -10.30 -23.58
CA LEU A 87 27.62 -10.40 -22.33
C LEU A 87 26.73 -10.50 -21.08
N GLU A 88 27.25 -11.21 -20.08
CA GLU A 88 26.64 -11.32 -18.75
C GLU A 88 26.83 -10.04 -17.91
N GLU A 89 25.90 -9.80 -16.98
CA GLU A 89 25.97 -8.72 -15.98
C GLU A 89 26.24 -9.29 -14.58
N GLU A 90 27.02 -8.57 -13.77
CA GLU A 90 27.22 -8.87 -12.37
C GLU A 90 26.13 -8.25 -11.49
N VAL A 91 25.60 -9.01 -10.53
CA VAL A 91 24.65 -8.51 -9.53
C VAL A 91 25.44 -8.13 -8.28
N ILE A 92 25.63 -6.81 -8.09
CA ILE A 92 26.49 -6.17 -7.08
C ILE A 92 26.28 -6.74 -5.67
N ASP A 93 25.03 -7.05 -5.29
CA ASP A 93 24.69 -7.47 -3.92
C ASP A 93 24.87 -8.98 -3.63
N THR A 94 25.07 -9.84 -4.65
CA THR A 94 25.01 -11.31 -4.46
C THR A 94 26.15 -12.09 -5.09
N GLN A 95 27.14 -11.43 -5.72
CA GLN A 95 28.18 -12.06 -6.57
C GLN A 95 27.60 -13.03 -7.64
N SER A 96 26.30 -12.91 -7.92
CA SER A 96 25.59 -13.75 -8.89
C SER A 96 25.64 -13.09 -10.27
N ARG A 97 25.41 -13.89 -11.32
CA ARG A 97 25.41 -13.43 -12.70
C ARG A 97 24.00 -13.45 -13.27
N ARG A 98 23.71 -12.54 -14.19
CA ARG A 98 22.46 -12.53 -14.97
C ARG A 98 22.75 -12.19 -16.43
N ASN A 99 21.87 -12.64 -17.32
CA ASN A 99 21.93 -12.29 -18.74
C ASN A 99 20.54 -11.83 -19.18
N ARG A 100 20.41 -10.52 -19.44
CA ARG A 100 19.12 -9.91 -19.79
C ARG A 100 18.59 -10.41 -21.13
N HIS A 101 19.47 -10.66 -22.10
CA HIS A 101 19.09 -11.17 -23.41
C HIS A 101 18.45 -12.55 -23.27
N GLU A 102 19.11 -13.49 -22.59
CA GLU A 102 18.55 -14.82 -22.32
C GLU A 102 17.22 -14.73 -21.56
N GLY A 103 17.17 -13.89 -20.52
CA GLY A 103 15.98 -13.80 -19.66
C GLY A 103 14.75 -13.30 -20.42
N LYS A 104 14.89 -12.22 -21.21
CA LYS A 104 13.80 -11.71 -22.05
C LYS A 104 13.37 -12.72 -23.11
N TYR A 105 14.33 -13.36 -23.77
CA TYR A 105 14.07 -14.36 -24.81
C TYR A 105 13.25 -15.53 -24.25
N LEU A 106 13.64 -16.07 -23.09
CA LEU A 106 12.94 -17.20 -22.47
C LEU A 106 11.54 -16.84 -21.99
N ILE A 107 11.33 -15.61 -21.48
CA ILE A 107 10.00 -15.13 -21.11
C ILE A 107 9.11 -14.98 -22.35
N ALA A 108 9.64 -14.43 -23.44
CA ALA A 108 8.92 -14.33 -24.71
C ALA A 108 8.57 -15.72 -25.30
N LEU A 109 9.51 -16.67 -25.25
CA LEU A 109 9.29 -18.05 -25.70
C LEU A 109 8.28 -18.79 -24.81
N ALA A 110 8.34 -18.63 -23.48
CA ALA A 110 7.35 -19.19 -22.57
C ALA A 110 5.95 -18.63 -22.88
N ARG A 111 5.85 -17.32 -23.13
CA ARG A 111 4.58 -16.68 -23.53
C ARG A 111 4.06 -17.28 -24.83
N TYR A 112 4.92 -17.39 -25.84
CA TYR A 112 4.57 -18.02 -27.12
C TYR A 112 4.03 -19.44 -26.94
N LEU A 113 4.70 -20.28 -26.15
CA LEU A 113 4.28 -21.65 -25.89
C LEU A 113 2.92 -21.73 -25.19
N VAL A 114 2.64 -20.87 -24.20
CA VAL A 114 1.30 -20.82 -23.60
C VAL A 114 0.25 -20.37 -24.63
N LEU A 115 0.59 -19.43 -25.52
CA LEU A 115 -0.26 -19.04 -26.64
C LEU A 115 -0.47 -20.17 -27.68
N GLN A 116 0.42 -21.17 -27.75
CA GLN A 116 0.25 -22.37 -28.58
C GLN A 116 -0.77 -23.38 -28.00
N GLY A 117 -1.27 -23.15 -26.79
CA GLY A 117 -2.22 -24.04 -26.10
C GLY A 117 -1.61 -24.93 -25.02
N TYR A 118 -0.33 -24.73 -24.66
CA TYR A 118 0.26 -25.40 -23.50
C TYR A 118 -0.23 -24.78 -22.19
N SER A 119 -0.57 -25.62 -21.21
CA SER A 119 -0.84 -25.11 -19.86
C SER A 119 0.47 -24.58 -19.25
N PRO A 120 0.44 -23.44 -18.53
CA PRO A 120 1.63 -22.88 -17.88
C PRO A 120 2.39 -23.88 -17.00
N GLU A 121 1.68 -24.81 -16.36
CA GLU A 121 2.22 -25.83 -15.48
C GLU A 121 3.09 -26.87 -16.22
N GLN A 122 2.87 -27.06 -17.53
CA GLN A 122 3.66 -27.95 -18.39
C GLN A 122 5.02 -27.36 -18.78
N ILE A 123 5.27 -26.09 -18.45
CA ILE A 123 6.47 -25.34 -18.82
C ILE A 123 7.26 -25.00 -17.56
N THR A 124 8.56 -25.22 -17.60
CA THR A 124 9.47 -24.76 -16.53
C THR A 124 10.68 -24.06 -17.11
N ILE A 125 10.98 -22.88 -16.58
CA ILE A 125 12.20 -22.13 -16.87
C ILE A 125 13.25 -22.48 -15.81
N LEU A 126 14.35 -23.06 -16.23
CA LEU A 126 15.50 -23.37 -15.41
C LEU A 126 16.63 -22.39 -15.67
N THR A 127 17.35 -22.02 -14.62
CA THR A 127 18.54 -21.19 -14.72
C THR A 127 19.63 -21.68 -13.77
N THR A 128 20.89 -21.43 -14.11
CA THR A 128 22.05 -21.86 -13.32
C THR A 128 22.42 -20.90 -12.21
N TYR A 129 21.91 -19.66 -12.22
CA TYR A 129 22.27 -18.62 -11.26
C TYR A 129 21.06 -17.97 -10.60
N SER A 130 21.14 -17.75 -9.28
CA SER A 130 20.08 -17.08 -8.51
C SER A 130 19.80 -15.65 -8.98
N GLY A 131 20.82 -14.91 -9.43
CA GLY A 131 20.65 -13.56 -10.00
C GLY A 131 19.71 -13.56 -11.22
N GLN A 132 19.87 -14.54 -12.10
CA GLN A 132 18.97 -14.76 -13.24
C GLN A 132 17.59 -15.26 -12.81
N LEU A 133 17.48 -16.08 -11.77
CA LEU A 133 16.19 -16.51 -11.21
C LEU A 133 15.34 -15.30 -10.79
N PHE A 134 15.92 -14.38 -10.02
CA PHE A 134 15.22 -13.19 -9.56
C PHE A 134 14.86 -12.27 -10.73
N TYR A 135 15.73 -12.15 -11.73
CA TYR A 135 15.44 -11.41 -12.96
C TYR A 135 14.25 -12.01 -13.72
N LEU A 136 14.27 -13.31 -14.01
CA LEU A 136 13.19 -14.03 -14.68
C LEU A 136 11.86 -13.92 -13.92
N LYS A 137 11.88 -14.04 -12.58
CA LYS A 137 10.68 -13.84 -11.75
C LYS A 137 10.16 -12.40 -11.77
N SER A 138 11.04 -11.42 -11.94
CA SER A 138 10.64 -10.02 -12.12
C SER A 138 9.95 -9.83 -13.48
N GLU A 139 10.55 -10.33 -14.56
CA GLU A 139 9.98 -10.24 -15.91
C GLU A 139 8.66 -11.01 -16.04
N GLN A 140 8.54 -12.17 -15.39
CA GLN A 140 7.29 -12.95 -15.35
C GLN A 140 6.10 -12.15 -14.82
N LYS A 141 6.31 -11.26 -13.84
CA LYS A 141 5.23 -10.44 -13.26
C LYS A 141 4.60 -9.48 -14.28
N ASN A 142 5.33 -9.12 -15.34
CA ASN A 142 4.82 -8.26 -16.41
C ASN A 142 3.83 -9.00 -17.33
N HIS A 143 3.76 -10.33 -17.26
CA HIS A 143 2.92 -11.16 -18.13
C HIS A 143 1.98 -12.06 -17.31
N HIS A 144 0.71 -11.64 -17.14
CA HIS A 144 -0.26 -12.38 -16.32
C HIS A 144 -0.48 -13.83 -16.79
N ILE A 145 -0.38 -14.10 -18.09
CA ILE A 145 -0.53 -15.45 -18.67
C ILE A 145 0.56 -16.43 -18.20
N LEU A 146 1.72 -15.93 -17.76
CA LEU A 146 2.84 -16.73 -17.30
C LEU A 146 2.84 -17.00 -15.80
N LYS A 147 1.83 -16.55 -15.04
CA LYS A 147 1.82 -16.58 -13.57
C LYS A 147 2.10 -17.96 -12.96
N ASN A 148 1.65 -19.03 -13.62
CA ASN A 148 1.79 -20.41 -13.14
C ASN A 148 2.99 -21.15 -13.77
N VAL A 149 3.73 -20.52 -14.69
CA VAL A 149 4.98 -21.11 -15.21
C VAL A 149 6.00 -21.19 -14.09
N ARG A 150 6.58 -22.37 -13.88
CA ARG A 150 7.55 -22.57 -12.81
C ARG A 150 8.91 -22.03 -13.22
N ILE A 151 9.55 -21.25 -12.34
CA ILE A 151 10.92 -20.75 -12.53
C ILE A 151 11.77 -21.16 -11.33
N SER A 152 12.83 -21.93 -11.58
CA SER A 152 13.69 -22.49 -10.53
C SER A 152 15.17 -22.51 -10.94
N VAL A 153 16.05 -22.62 -9.95
CA VAL A 153 17.47 -22.92 -10.18
C VAL A 153 17.63 -24.43 -10.41
N VAL A 154 18.54 -24.81 -11.30
CA VAL A 154 18.83 -26.22 -11.65
C VAL A 154 19.06 -27.08 -10.39
N ASP A 155 19.85 -26.58 -9.43
CA ASP A 155 20.18 -27.30 -8.19
C ASP A 155 18.92 -27.65 -7.35
N ASN A 156 17.90 -26.78 -7.37
CA ASN A 156 16.66 -26.99 -6.62
C ASN A 156 15.63 -27.85 -7.38
N PHE A 157 15.92 -28.25 -8.62
CA PHE A 157 15.01 -29.01 -9.48
C PHE A 157 15.44 -30.47 -9.66
N GLN A 158 16.35 -30.95 -8.79
CA GLN A 158 16.82 -32.32 -8.84
C GLN A 158 15.71 -33.31 -8.46
N GLY A 159 15.59 -34.38 -9.24
CA GLY A 159 14.56 -35.40 -9.06
C GLY A 159 13.22 -35.05 -9.73
N GLU A 160 13.04 -33.80 -10.12
CA GLU A 160 11.83 -33.34 -10.79
C GLU A 160 11.96 -33.41 -12.32
N GLU A 161 10.82 -33.35 -13.01
CA GLU A 161 10.71 -33.38 -14.47
C GLU A 161 9.52 -32.54 -14.94
N ASN A 162 9.57 -32.05 -16.18
CA ASN A 162 8.41 -31.42 -16.82
C ASN A 162 8.39 -31.68 -18.32
N ASP A 163 7.23 -31.46 -18.96
CA ASP A 163 7.04 -31.67 -20.39
C ASP A 163 7.98 -30.78 -21.22
N ILE A 164 8.06 -29.48 -20.90
CA ILE A 164 8.89 -28.51 -21.60
C ILE A 164 9.81 -27.78 -20.63
N ILE A 165 11.12 -27.84 -20.90
CA ILE A 165 12.14 -27.10 -20.15
C ILE A 165 12.76 -26.01 -21.03
N LEU A 166 12.79 -24.80 -20.49
CA LEU A 166 13.48 -23.65 -21.05
C LEU A 166 14.70 -23.34 -20.17
N LEU A 167 15.91 -23.52 -20.68
CA LEU A 167 17.15 -23.46 -19.90
C LEU A 167 17.98 -22.22 -20.25
N SER A 168 18.27 -21.38 -19.24
CA SER A 168 19.19 -20.25 -19.31
C SER A 168 20.55 -20.64 -18.72
N LEU A 169 21.62 -20.53 -19.52
CA LEU A 169 22.99 -20.84 -19.10
C LEU A 169 23.72 -19.62 -18.51
N VAL A 170 23.28 -18.41 -18.85
CA VAL A 170 23.72 -17.10 -18.33
C VAL A 170 25.12 -16.68 -18.75
N ARG A 171 26.09 -17.60 -18.72
CA ARG A 171 27.51 -17.26 -18.84
C ARG A 171 27.90 -16.90 -20.26
N SER A 172 28.47 -15.71 -20.39
CA SER A 172 28.98 -15.15 -21.63
C SER A 172 29.93 -13.99 -21.28
N ASN A 173 31.24 -14.23 -21.37
CA ASN A 173 32.27 -13.26 -21.03
C ASN A 173 33.52 -13.43 -21.91
N PRO A 174 34.36 -12.37 -22.07
CA PRO A 174 35.55 -12.43 -22.91
C PRO A 174 36.60 -13.46 -22.45
N GLN A 175 36.60 -13.84 -21.17
CA GLN A 175 37.54 -14.79 -20.59
C GLN A 175 37.06 -16.26 -20.69
N ALA A 176 35.94 -16.50 -21.40
CA ALA A 176 35.29 -17.80 -21.53
C ALA A 176 35.04 -18.53 -20.19
N ASN A 177 34.95 -17.82 -19.05
CA ASN A 177 34.79 -18.47 -17.75
C ASN A 177 33.33 -18.84 -17.52
N ILE A 178 33.02 -20.14 -17.54
CA ILE A 178 31.64 -20.64 -17.41
C ILE A 178 31.25 -21.08 -15.99
N GLY A 179 32.16 -20.97 -15.01
CA GLY A 179 31.89 -21.22 -13.57
C GLY A 179 31.10 -22.50 -13.30
N PHE A 180 29.82 -22.36 -12.90
CA PHE A 180 28.87 -23.43 -12.57
C PHE A 180 28.81 -24.52 -13.65
N LEU A 181 28.96 -24.13 -14.92
CA LEU A 181 28.85 -25.03 -16.08
C LEU A 181 30.12 -25.83 -16.37
N LYS A 182 31.20 -25.65 -15.57
CA LYS A 182 32.39 -26.50 -15.62
C LYS A 182 32.18 -27.87 -14.98
N THR A 183 31.16 -28.02 -14.14
CA THR A 183 30.90 -29.28 -13.43
C THR A 183 29.93 -30.16 -14.23
N ASP A 184 30.42 -31.29 -14.74
CA ASP A 184 29.65 -32.25 -15.54
C ASP A 184 28.35 -32.70 -14.85
N ASN A 185 28.40 -32.90 -13.52
CA ASN A 185 27.24 -33.28 -12.71
C ASN A 185 26.07 -32.30 -12.82
N ARG A 186 26.37 -31.00 -12.88
CA ARG A 186 25.38 -29.92 -12.98
C ARG A 186 24.81 -29.82 -14.39
N VAL A 187 25.66 -30.00 -15.41
CA VAL A 187 25.24 -30.05 -16.82
C VAL A 187 24.33 -31.24 -17.07
N CYS A 188 24.66 -32.42 -16.50
CA CYS A 188 23.81 -33.59 -16.55
C CYS A 188 22.41 -33.30 -16.02
N VAL A 189 22.31 -32.68 -14.84
CA VAL A 189 21.00 -32.36 -14.27
C VAL A 189 20.26 -31.37 -15.14
N ALA A 190 20.91 -30.30 -15.61
CA ALA A 190 20.28 -29.27 -16.44
C ALA A 190 19.68 -29.83 -17.74
N LEU A 191 20.39 -30.72 -18.43
CA LEU A 191 19.96 -31.28 -19.72
C LEU A 191 18.93 -32.41 -19.57
N SER A 192 18.79 -33.01 -18.37
CA SER A 192 18.01 -34.23 -18.19
C SER A 192 16.64 -34.07 -17.51
N ARG A 193 16.09 -32.84 -17.51
CA ARG A 193 14.80 -32.51 -16.84
C ARG A 193 13.58 -32.52 -17.77
N ALA A 194 13.80 -32.43 -19.07
CA ALA A 194 12.74 -32.31 -20.07
C ALA A 194 12.22 -33.66 -20.55
N LYS A 195 10.90 -33.84 -20.61
CA LYS A 195 10.29 -35.04 -21.20
C LYS A 195 10.16 -34.92 -22.71
N LYS A 196 9.51 -33.85 -23.19
CA LYS A 196 9.09 -33.67 -24.59
C LYS A 196 9.90 -32.61 -25.32
N GLY A 197 10.24 -31.50 -24.67
CA GLY A 197 10.93 -30.38 -25.31
C GLY A 197 12.00 -29.72 -24.44
N LEU A 198 13.18 -29.48 -25.01
CA LEU A 198 14.30 -28.82 -24.34
C LEU A 198 14.85 -27.68 -25.20
N TYR A 199 14.73 -26.44 -24.70
CA TYR A 199 15.23 -25.26 -25.40
C TYR A 199 16.26 -24.55 -24.53
N ILE A 200 17.48 -24.44 -25.04
CA ILE A 200 18.64 -23.96 -24.29
C ILE A 200 19.09 -22.63 -24.89
N VAL A 201 19.38 -21.65 -24.05
CA VAL A 201 19.94 -20.36 -24.47
C VAL A 201 21.26 -20.13 -23.74
N GLY A 202 22.32 -19.84 -24.49
CA GLY A 202 23.63 -19.53 -23.93
C GLY A 202 24.69 -19.29 -24.99
N ASN A 203 25.94 -19.05 -24.56
CA ASN A 203 27.06 -18.82 -25.47
C ASN A 203 27.83 -20.14 -25.72
N MET A 204 27.60 -20.76 -26.89
CA MET A 204 28.23 -22.05 -27.22
C MET A 204 29.76 -21.98 -27.29
N ASP A 205 30.32 -20.87 -27.76
CA ASP A 205 31.77 -20.74 -27.96
C ASP A 205 32.50 -20.74 -26.60
N ASN A 206 31.98 -19.96 -25.63
CA ASN A 206 32.46 -19.97 -24.25
C ASN A 206 32.37 -21.36 -23.60
N LEU A 207 31.29 -22.10 -23.88
CA LEU A 207 31.08 -23.44 -23.30
C LEU A 207 32.08 -24.46 -23.84
N THR A 208 32.36 -24.44 -25.14
CA THR A 208 33.32 -25.35 -25.76
C THR A 208 34.77 -25.07 -25.38
N GLU A 209 35.12 -23.81 -25.11
CA GLU A 209 36.49 -23.44 -24.75
C GLU A 209 36.84 -23.84 -23.31
N SER A 210 35.86 -23.78 -22.39
CA SER A 210 36.09 -23.97 -20.95
C SER A 210 35.72 -25.36 -20.40
N SER A 211 35.20 -26.29 -21.21
CA SER A 211 34.74 -27.59 -20.75
C SER A 211 34.97 -28.71 -21.76
N THR A 212 35.20 -29.91 -21.24
CA THR A 212 35.50 -31.13 -22.02
C THR A 212 34.26 -31.80 -22.59
N ILE A 213 33.07 -31.62 -22.00
CA ILE A 213 31.84 -32.31 -22.44
C ILE A 213 31.04 -31.52 -23.49
N TRP A 214 31.13 -30.19 -23.47
CA TRP A 214 30.38 -29.32 -24.38
C TRP A 214 30.75 -29.47 -25.86
N PRO A 215 32.00 -29.80 -26.26
CA PRO A 215 32.33 -30.15 -27.64
C PRO A 215 31.53 -31.36 -28.15
N THR A 216 31.45 -32.45 -27.39
CA THR A 216 30.64 -33.61 -27.74
C THR A 216 29.15 -33.25 -27.84
N ILE A 217 28.65 -32.44 -26.90
CA ILE A 217 27.25 -31.96 -26.93
C ILE A 217 26.99 -31.10 -28.18
N LYS A 218 27.95 -30.24 -28.56
CA LYS A 218 27.87 -29.41 -29.77
C LYS A 218 27.82 -30.27 -31.03
N GLU A 219 28.65 -31.31 -31.13
CA GLU A 219 28.61 -32.26 -32.25
C GLU A 219 27.25 -32.95 -32.37
N THR A 220 26.69 -33.42 -31.24
CA THR A 220 25.34 -33.99 -31.23
C THR A 220 24.29 -32.97 -31.69
N LEU A 221 24.32 -31.73 -31.17
CA LEU A 221 23.37 -30.69 -31.57
C LEU A 221 23.50 -30.32 -33.05
N VAL A 222 24.71 -30.29 -33.60
CA VAL A 222 24.96 -30.05 -35.03
C VAL A 222 24.40 -31.21 -35.86
N SER A 223 24.62 -32.47 -35.44
CA SER A 223 24.09 -33.64 -36.14
C SER A 223 22.56 -33.70 -36.18
N GLN A 224 21.90 -33.12 -35.16
CA GLN A 224 20.43 -33.02 -35.09
C GLN A 224 19.87 -31.77 -35.80
N GLU A 225 20.72 -30.90 -36.34
CA GLU A 225 20.39 -29.54 -36.82
C GLU A 225 19.65 -28.71 -35.75
N ALA A 226 20.07 -28.86 -34.50
CA ALA A 226 19.46 -28.29 -33.31
C ALA A 226 20.33 -27.18 -32.68
N LEU A 227 21.26 -26.58 -33.44
CA LEU A 227 22.11 -25.47 -33.01
C LEU A 227 22.00 -24.31 -34.00
N GLY A 228 21.79 -23.09 -33.51
CA GLY A 228 21.80 -21.89 -34.35
C GLY A 228 21.55 -20.61 -33.57
N THR A 229 21.57 -19.47 -34.27
CA THR A 229 21.32 -18.14 -33.66
C THR A 229 19.84 -17.81 -33.53
N HIS A 230 18.95 -18.61 -34.11
CA HIS A 230 17.52 -18.36 -34.14
C HIS A 230 16.73 -19.66 -34.09
N LEU A 231 15.62 -19.66 -33.35
CA LEU A 231 14.65 -20.75 -33.32
C LEU A 231 13.61 -20.54 -34.43
N THR A 232 13.23 -21.61 -35.14
CA THR A 232 12.18 -21.53 -36.17
C THR A 232 10.83 -21.94 -35.59
N LEU A 233 9.92 -20.98 -35.53
CA LEU A 233 8.51 -21.14 -35.19
C LEU A 233 7.72 -21.55 -36.43
N ARG A 234 6.70 -22.40 -36.25
CA ARG A 234 5.77 -22.80 -37.33
C ARG A 234 4.34 -22.55 -36.89
N CYS A 235 3.58 -21.79 -37.67
CA CYS A 235 2.17 -21.56 -37.35
C CYS A 235 1.35 -22.86 -37.44
N GLN A 236 0.53 -23.14 -36.44
CA GLN A 236 -0.34 -24.32 -36.42
C GLN A 236 -1.48 -24.24 -37.45
N ILE A 237 -1.93 -23.03 -37.78
CA ILE A 237 -3.05 -22.79 -38.72
C ILE A 237 -2.49 -22.66 -40.14
N HIS A 238 -1.60 -21.70 -40.35
CA HIS A 238 -0.95 -21.47 -41.64
C HIS A 238 0.35 -22.28 -41.70
N THR A 239 0.23 -23.57 -42.00
CA THR A 239 1.35 -24.53 -41.92
C THR A 239 2.54 -24.24 -42.85
N THR A 240 2.38 -23.31 -43.80
CA THR A 240 3.41 -22.79 -44.72
C THR A 240 4.17 -21.58 -44.17
N GLN A 241 3.71 -20.97 -43.07
CA GLN A 241 4.32 -19.78 -42.47
C GLN A 241 5.35 -20.18 -41.40
N PHE A 242 6.56 -19.67 -41.55
CA PHE A 242 7.68 -19.89 -40.65
C PHE A 242 8.25 -18.56 -40.17
N THR A 243 8.49 -18.45 -38.87
CA THR A 243 9.08 -17.25 -38.26
C THR A 243 10.38 -17.62 -37.58
N ARG A 244 11.47 -16.90 -37.87
CA ARG A 244 12.75 -17.08 -37.19
C ARG A 244 12.86 -16.08 -36.05
N VAL A 245 13.13 -16.56 -34.84
CA VAL A 245 13.27 -15.72 -33.64
C VAL A 245 14.63 -15.94 -33.00
N GLY A 246 15.47 -14.90 -32.99
CA GLY A 246 16.78 -14.90 -32.33
C GLY A 246 16.83 -13.99 -31.09
N ALA A 247 15.96 -12.99 -31.02
CA ALA A 247 15.82 -12.07 -29.91
C ALA A 247 14.37 -12.02 -29.40
N ALA A 248 14.17 -11.43 -28.21
CA ALA A 248 12.84 -11.30 -27.62
C ALA A 248 11.91 -10.42 -28.47
N GLU A 249 12.47 -9.44 -29.15
CA GLU A 249 11.76 -8.50 -30.01
C GLU A 249 11.20 -9.17 -31.27
N ASP A 250 11.77 -10.28 -31.74
CA ASP A 250 11.29 -11.00 -32.92
C ASP A 250 9.90 -11.62 -32.69
N PHE A 251 9.53 -11.88 -31.43
CA PHE A 251 8.21 -12.39 -31.06
C PHE A 251 7.08 -11.37 -31.28
N HIS A 252 7.37 -10.10 -31.55
CA HIS A 252 6.34 -9.12 -31.96
C HIS A 252 5.70 -9.47 -33.31
N SER A 253 6.38 -10.26 -34.14
CA SER A 253 5.83 -10.76 -35.41
C SER A 253 4.79 -11.88 -35.23
N VAL A 254 4.69 -12.44 -34.01
CA VAL A 254 3.76 -13.52 -33.63
C VAL A 254 3.00 -13.16 -32.33
N PRO A 255 2.33 -11.99 -32.26
CA PRO A 255 1.89 -11.39 -31.00
C PRO A 255 0.82 -12.22 -30.26
N GLU A 256 -0.02 -12.95 -31.00
CA GLU A 256 -1.12 -13.79 -30.51
C GLU A 256 -0.82 -15.31 -30.65
N GLY A 257 0.45 -15.67 -30.85
CA GLY A 257 0.89 -17.06 -31.05
C GLY A 257 0.64 -17.62 -32.46
N GLY A 258 -0.13 -16.94 -33.32
CA GLY A 258 -0.20 -17.26 -34.75
C GLY A 258 0.81 -16.50 -35.59
N CYS A 259 0.63 -16.51 -36.92
CA CYS A 259 1.42 -15.72 -37.87
C CYS A 259 0.78 -14.35 -38.16
N SER A 260 1.39 -13.55 -39.01
CA SER A 260 0.89 -12.22 -39.44
C SER A 260 -0.29 -12.24 -40.40
N LEU A 261 -0.70 -13.41 -40.92
CA LEU A 261 -1.89 -13.55 -41.77
C LEU A 261 -3.19 -13.39 -40.96
N MET A 262 -4.25 -12.93 -41.62
CA MET A 262 -5.59 -12.83 -41.01
C MET A 262 -6.18 -14.22 -40.73
N CYS A 263 -6.99 -14.34 -39.68
CA CYS A 263 -7.59 -15.61 -39.27
C CYS A 263 -8.57 -16.16 -40.32
N GLY A 264 -9.50 -15.33 -40.80
CA GLY A 264 -10.45 -15.70 -41.87
C GLY A 264 -11.43 -16.82 -41.52
N ALA A 265 -11.49 -17.27 -40.26
CA ALA A 265 -12.39 -18.32 -39.82
C ALA A 265 -13.84 -17.82 -39.70
N ASN A 266 -14.80 -18.67 -40.09
CA ASN A 266 -16.22 -18.40 -39.90
C ASN A 266 -16.59 -18.46 -38.42
N MET A 267 -17.10 -17.37 -37.87
CA MET A 267 -17.56 -17.27 -36.49
C MET A 267 -18.99 -17.84 -36.35
N PRO A 268 -19.43 -18.22 -35.14
CA PRO A 268 -20.78 -18.74 -34.89
C PRO A 268 -21.92 -17.79 -35.32
N CYS A 269 -21.64 -16.48 -35.43
CA CYS A 269 -22.60 -15.49 -35.89
C CYS A 269 -22.74 -15.39 -37.42
N GLY A 270 -21.97 -16.16 -38.20
CA GLY A 270 -21.97 -16.13 -39.67
C GLY A 270 -20.93 -15.17 -40.28
N HIS A 271 -20.35 -14.26 -39.51
CA HIS A 271 -19.30 -13.35 -39.97
C HIS A 271 -17.89 -13.99 -39.94
N VAL A 272 -16.96 -13.47 -40.73
CA VAL A 272 -15.55 -13.90 -40.77
C VAL A 272 -14.69 -13.17 -39.75
N CYS A 273 -13.73 -13.86 -39.13
CA CYS A 273 -12.81 -13.25 -38.18
C CYS A 273 -11.76 -12.38 -38.88
N ASN A 274 -11.74 -11.08 -38.55
CA ASN A 274 -10.80 -10.08 -39.06
C ASN A 274 -9.57 -9.86 -38.16
N SER A 275 -9.34 -10.73 -37.16
CA SER A 275 -8.14 -10.65 -36.30
C SER A 275 -6.93 -11.32 -36.97
N ILE A 276 -5.73 -10.89 -36.57
CA ILE A 276 -4.48 -11.60 -36.91
C ILE A 276 -4.55 -13.02 -36.34
N CYS A 277 -3.99 -13.99 -37.06
CA CYS A 277 -4.01 -15.41 -36.71
C CYS A 277 -3.70 -15.65 -35.21
N HIS A 278 -4.59 -16.36 -34.52
CA HIS A 278 -4.50 -16.68 -33.09
C HIS A 278 -4.96 -18.11 -32.82
N ILE A 279 -4.47 -18.72 -31.73
CA ILE A 279 -4.69 -20.16 -31.45
C ILE A 279 -5.62 -20.40 -30.25
N LEU A 280 -5.52 -19.58 -29.19
CA LEU A 280 -6.24 -19.80 -27.93
C LEU A 280 -7.78 -19.65 -28.01
N ASN A 281 -8.32 -18.98 -29.01
CA ASN A 281 -9.77 -18.75 -29.17
C ASN A 281 -10.27 -19.20 -30.55
N ARG A 282 -9.98 -20.45 -30.92
CA ARG A 282 -10.28 -20.97 -32.26
C ARG A 282 -11.78 -21.05 -32.57
N GLU A 283 -12.61 -21.30 -31.54
CA GLU A 283 -14.06 -21.42 -31.68
C GLU A 283 -14.77 -20.05 -31.69
N HIS A 284 -14.06 -18.96 -31.39
CA HIS A 284 -14.59 -17.59 -31.37
C HIS A 284 -15.86 -17.43 -30.51
N THR A 285 -16.03 -18.27 -29.49
CA THR A 285 -17.21 -18.27 -28.60
C THR A 285 -17.28 -17.01 -27.74
N ASP A 286 -16.12 -16.50 -27.33
CA ASP A 286 -15.99 -15.29 -26.50
C ASP A 286 -15.67 -14.03 -27.32
N TYR A 287 -15.53 -14.14 -28.65
CA TYR A 287 -15.14 -13.02 -29.50
C TYR A 287 -16.36 -12.15 -29.85
N LYS A 288 -16.25 -10.85 -29.59
CA LYS A 288 -17.32 -9.87 -29.87
C LYS A 288 -17.25 -9.44 -31.33
N CYS A 289 -18.12 -10.00 -32.17
CA CYS A 289 -18.25 -9.61 -33.57
C CYS A 289 -18.71 -8.14 -33.69
N MET A 290 -17.89 -7.31 -34.33
CA MET A 290 -18.12 -5.86 -34.49
C MET A 290 -18.88 -5.49 -35.77
N GLU A 291 -19.30 -6.49 -36.57
CA GLU A 291 -20.13 -6.26 -37.76
C GLU A 291 -21.58 -5.93 -37.39
N ARG A 292 -22.35 -5.38 -38.34
CA ARG A 292 -23.78 -5.10 -38.14
C ARG A 292 -24.56 -6.40 -37.90
N CYS A 293 -25.58 -6.35 -37.05
CA CYS A 293 -26.38 -7.53 -36.77
C CYS A 293 -27.40 -7.78 -37.88
N GLU A 294 -27.23 -8.85 -38.67
CA GLU A 294 -28.21 -9.29 -39.67
C GLU A 294 -29.33 -10.17 -39.07
N ARG A 295 -29.43 -10.26 -37.73
CA ARG A 295 -30.44 -11.07 -37.04
C ARG A 295 -31.72 -10.28 -36.83
N SER A 296 -32.86 -10.82 -37.28
CA SER A 296 -34.19 -10.34 -36.86
C SER A 296 -34.44 -10.72 -35.38
N PRO A 297 -34.88 -9.79 -34.50
CA PRO A 297 -35.17 -10.13 -33.11
C PRO A 297 -36.27 -11.20 -33.03
N LEU A 298 -35.97 -12.35 -32.41
CA LEU A 298 -36.82 -13.55 -32.28
C LEU A 298 -38.25 -13.35 -31.72
N LYS A 299 -38.65 -12.12 -31.37
CA LYS A 299 -39.95 -11.77 -30.78
C LYS A 299 -40.61 -10.55 -31.41
N CYS A 300 -40.14 -10.05 -32.55
CA CYS A 300 -40.84 -8.96 -33.25
C CYS A 300 -41.85 -9.55 -34.26
N PRO A 301 -43.17 -9.47 -34.01
CA PRO A 301 -44.19 -10.01 -34.93
C PRO A 301 -44.28 -9.23 -36.26
N MET A 302 -43.52 -8.14 -36.42
CA MET A 302 -43.49 -7.30 -37.61
C MET A 302 -42.11 -7.24 -38.29
N GLU A 303 -41.19 -8.16 -37.95
CA GLU A 303 -39.89 -8.37 -38.63
C GLU A 303 -39.00 -7.11 -38.83
N HIS A 304 -38.90 -6.26 -37.81
CA HIS A 304 -38.03 -5.07 -37.92
C HIS A 304 -36.53 -5.40 -37.79
N ASP A 305 -35.70 -4.75 -38.62
CA ASP A 305 -34.24 -4.90 -38.65
C ASP A 305 -33.56 -4.42 -37.35
N CYS A 306 -32.48 -5.09 -36.96
CA CYS A 306 -31.71 -4.75 -35.77
C CYS A 306 -30.64 -3.69 -36.06
N GLU A 307 -30.74 -2.51 -35.43
CA GLU A 307 -29.74 -1.43 -35.59
C GLU A 307 -28.46 -1.61 -34.76
N LYS A 308 -28.33 -2.72 -34.01
CA LYS A 308 -27.23 -2.97 -33.07
C LYS A 308 -26.06 -3.74 -33.70
N LEU A 309 -24.90 -3.71 -33.03
CA LEU A 309 -23.74 -4.52 -33.42
C LEU A 309 -24.00 -6.00 -33.13
N CYS A 310 -23.39 -6.91 -33.91
CA CYS A 310 -23.67 -8.34 -33.84
C CYS A 310 -23.42 -8.95 -32.44
N TRP A 311 -22.43 -8.47 -31.69
CA TRP A 311 -22.17 -8.93 -30.32
C TRP A 311 -23.17 -8.42 -29.27
N GLU A 312 -23.97 -7.39 -29.60
CA GLU A 312 -24.98 -6.85 -28.71
C GLU A 312 -26.25 -7.69 -28.77
N ASN A 313 -26.86 -7.95 -27.61
CA ASN A 313 -28.12 -8.65 -27.56
C ASN A 313 -29.21 -7.81 -28.24
N CYS A 314 -29.79 -8.33 -29.34
CA CYS A 314 -30.82 -7.67 -30.12
C CYS A 314 -31.97 -7.16 -29.24
N GLY A 315 -32.33 -7.89 -28.19
CA GLY A 315 -33.29 -7.46 -27.18
C GLY A 315 -34.70 -7.24 -27.75
N GLU A 316 -35.50 -6.46 -27.03
CA GLU A 316 -36.89 -6.16 -27.38
C GLU A 316 -36.99 -5.00 -28.39
N CYS A 317 -37.95 -5.09 -29.32
CA CYS A 317 -38.11 -4.12 -30.40
C CYS A 317 -38.61 -2.75 -29.89
N MET A 318 -37.80 -1.69 -30.07
CA MET A 318 -38.05 -0.35 -29.50
C MET A 318 -38.87 0.58 -30.41
N ILE A 319 -39.27 0.11 -31.60
CA ILE A 319 -40.09 0.86 -32.55
C ILE A 319 -41.49 1.10 -31.95
N ARG A 320 -42.03 2.30 -32.12
CA ARG A 320 -43.35 2.71 -31.60
C ARG A 320 -44.45 2.33 -32.58
N VAL A 321 -45.52 1.73 -32.07
CA VAL A 321 -46.71 1.30 -32.84
C VAL A 321 -47.99 1.65 -32.06
N SER A 322 -49.07 2.00 -32.76
CA SER A 322 -50.37 2.31 -32.15
C SER A 322 -51.07 1.03 -31.71
N LYS A 323 -51.54 0.95 -30.45
CA LYS A 323 -52.26 -0.22 -29.89
C LYS A 323 -53.47 0.22 -29.05
N GLU A 324 -54.52 -0.61 -29.03
CA GLU A 324 -55.74 -0.40 -28.25
C GLU A 324 -55.65 -1.12 -26.88
N LEU A 325 -55.96 -0.41 -25.78
CA LEU A 325 -55.90 -0.91 -24.41
C LEU A 325 -57.18 -1.66 -24.01
N PRO A 326 -57.15 -2.60 -23.05
CA PRO A 326 -58.34 -3.36 -22.62
C PRO A 326 -59.49 -2.50 -22.09
N CYS A 327 -59.21 -1.28 -21.62
CA CYS A 327 -60.23 -0.32 -21.18
C CYS A 327 -60.91 0.42 -22.34
N GLY A 328 -60.57 0.12 -23.61
CA GLY A 328 -61.14 0.73 -24.82
C GLY A 328 -60.43 1.99 -25.32
N HIS A 329 -59.29 2.40 -24.76
CA HIS A 329 -58.54 3.61 -25.16
C HIS A 329 -57.34 3.27 -26.04
N THR A 330 -57.05 4.07 -27.08
CA THR A 330 -55.92 3.84 -28.02
C THR A 330 -54.69 4.68 -27.66
N ARG A 331 -53.48 4.09 -27.75
CA ARG A 331 -52.21 4.77 -27.42
C ARG A 331 -51.02 4.24 -28.23
N GLU A 332 -50.03 5.10 -28.47
CA GLU A 332 -48.74 4.68 -29.05
C GLU A 332 -47.86 3.99 -27.99
N LEU A 333 -47.54 2.72 -28.19
CA LEU A 333 -46.70 1.90 -27.31
C LEU A 333 -45.48 1.36 -28.06
N ARG A 334 -44.44 0.94 -27.34
CA ARG A 334 -43.30 0.23 -27.96
C ARG A 334 -43.76 -1.15 -28.41
N CYS A 335 -43.24 -1.64 -29.55
CA CYS A 335 -43.68 -2.87 -30.19
C CYS A 335 -43.74 -4.08 -29.24
N PHE A 336 -42.75 -4.22 -28.35
CA PHE A 336 -42.69 -5.31 -27.37
C PHE A 336 -43.68 -5.20 -26.20
N MET A 337 -44.23 -4.01 -25.93
CA MET A 337 -45.11 -3.80 -24.78
C MET A 337 -46.50 -4.37 -25.03
N ASP A 338 -46.99 -5.20 -24.11
CA ASP A 338 -48.33 -5.77 -24.13
C ASP A 338 -49.37 -4.72 -23.70
N PRO A 339 -50.39 -4.42 -24.52
CA PRO A 339 -51.47 -3.48 -24.18
C PRO A 339 -52.18 -3.78 -22.85
N SER A 340 -52.23 -5.04 -22.43
CA SER A 340 -52.92 -5.46 -21.19
C SER A 340 -52.20 -5.03 -19.91
N THR A 341 -50.89 -4.81 -19.98
CA THR A 341 -50.06 -4.42 -18.83
C THR A 341 -49.94 -2.91 -18.64
N TYR A 342 -50.42 -2.11 -19.61
CA TYR A 342 -50.25 -0.67 -19.61
C TYR A 342 -51.39 0.03 -18.85
N LYS A 343 -51.03 0.77 -17.78
CA LYS A 343 -51.99 1.47 -16.91
C LYS A 343 -52.54 2.71 -17.61
N CYS A 344 -53.83 2.70 -17.95
CA CYS A 344 -54.49 3.80 -18.64
C CYS A 344 -54.60 5.06 -17.74
N PRO A 345 -54.07 6.22 -18.17
CA PRO A 345 -54.11 7.46 -17.40
C PRO A 345 -55.39 8.29 -17.60
N GLU A 346 -56.35 7.85 -18.43
CA GLU A 346 -57.63 8.55 -18.64
C GLU A 346 -58.41 8.69 -17.31
N MET A 347 -59.00 9.85 -17.07
CA MET A 347 -59.78 10.13 -15.86
C MET A 347 -61.24 9.72 -16.07
N ILE A 348 -61.83 9.04 -15.08
CA ILE A 348 -63.23 8.59 -15.06
C ILE A 348 -63.91 8.98 -13.73
N VAL A 349 -65.21 9.24 -13.74
CA VAL A 349 -66.02 9.55 -12.55
C VAL A 349 -66.75 8.29 -12.08
N VAL A 350 -66.67 7.97 -10.77
CA VAL A 350 -67.22 6.75 -10.17
C VAL A 350 -67.68 6.98 -8.71
N GLU A 351 -68.66 6.22 -8.22
CA GLU A 351 -69.14 6.26 -6.82
C GLU A 351 -68.40 5.27 -5.91
N LEU A 352 -68.03 5.68 -4.69
CA LEU A 352 -67.35 4.82 -3.70
C LEU A 352 -68.35 3.95 -2.91
N PRO A 353 -68.16 2.62 -2.83
CA PRO A 353 -69.17 1.70 -2.29
C PRO A 353 -69.43 1.78 -0.78
N ASP A 354 -68.49 2.28 0.04
CA ASP A 354 -68.63 2.29 1.51
C ASP A 354 -69.24 3.58 2.09
N CYS A 355 -69.09 4.71 1.38
CA CYS A 355 -69.60 6.00 1.83
C CYS A 355 -70.54 6.67 0.83
N GLY A 356 -70.71 6.13 -0.38
CA GLY A 356 -71.70 6.57 -1.37
C GLY A 356 -71.38 7.88 -2.09
N HIS A 357 -70.14 8.39 -2.04
CA HIS A 357 -69.76 9.67 -2.65
C HIS A 357 -69.07 9.49 -4.02
N GLU A 358 -69.38 10.38 -4.97
CA GLU A 358 -68.77 10.45 -6.31
C GLU A 358 -67.36 11.05 -6.28
N VAL A 359 -66.41 10.41 -6.98
CA VAL A 359 -65.02 10.88 -7.11
C VAL A 359 -64.49 10.69 -8.54
N GLU A 360 -63.67 11.63 -9.01
CA GLU A 360 -62.95 11.55 -10.29
C GLU A 360 -61.56 10.92 -10.08
N LYS A 361 -61.28 9.81 -10.76
CA LYS A 361 -60.01 9.08 -10.61
C LYS A 361 -59.49 8.52 -11.95
N PRO A 362 -58.18 8.22 -12.07
CA PRO A 362 -57.66 7.50 -13.24
C PRO A 362 -58.29 6.11 -13.37
N CYS A 363 -58.57 5.69 -14.60
CA CYS A 363 -59.24 4.43 -14.95
C CYS A 363 -58.61 3.21 -14.25
N HIS A 364 -57.28 3.15 -14.16
CA HIS A 364 -56.53 2.01 -13.64
C HIS A 364 -56.46 1.88 -12.09
N HIS A 365 -56.96 2.83 -11.29
CA HIS A 365 -56.90 2.77 -9.82
C HIS A 365 -58.05 1.94 -9.22
N ASP A 366 -57.81 1.19 -8.14
CA ASP A 366 -58.84 0.36 -7.49
C ASP A 366 -59.84 1.21 -6.67
N LEU A 367 -61.13 0.90 -6.77
CA LEU A 367 -62.23 1.59 -6.06
C LEU A 367 -62.17 1.39 -4.54
N THR A 368 -61.63 0.26 -4.09
CA THR A 368 -61.67 -0.15 -2.67
C THR A 368 -60.63 0.55 -1.80
N THR A 369 -59.57 1.10 -2.41
CA THR A 369 -58.45 1.75 -1.70
C THR A 369 -58.38 3.27 -1.88
N TYR A 370 -59.28 3.85 -2.68
CA TYR A 370 -59.22 5.28 -3.01
C TYR A 370 -59.82 6.14 -1.88
N PRO A 371 -59.13 7.17 -1.38
CA PRO A 371 -59.60 7.96 -0.22
C PRO A 371 -60.79 8.86 -0.59
N CYS A 372 -61.77 8.95 0.31
CA CYS A 372 -62.91 9.84 0.17
C CYS A 372 -62.55 11.27 0.62
N ASN A 373 -62.75 12.25 -0.25
CA ASN A 373 -62.46 13.66 0.04
C ASN A 373 -63.72 14.47 0.43
N HIS A 374 -64.84 13.79 0.69
CA HIS A 374 -66.08 14.44 1.10
C HIS A 374 -66.02 14.86 2.58
N PRO A 375 -66.50 16.05 2.99
CA PRO A 375 -66.42 16.53 4.38
C PRO A 375 -67.26 15.69 5.36
N CYS A 376 -66.81 15.57 6.62
CA CYS A 376 -67.48 14.79 7.67
C CYS A 376 -68.55 15.61 8.42
N GLU A 377 -69.75 15.05 8.66
CA GLU A 377 -70.90 15.77 9.22
C GLU A 377 -71.16 15.55 10.73
N ASN A 378 -70.34 14.74 11.43
CA ASN A 378 -70.54 14.39 12.85
C ASN A 378 -70.11 15.49 13.86
N ARG A 379 -70.75 15.51 15.04
CA ARG A 379 -70.51 16.48 16.14
C ARG A 379 -69.78 15.84 17.33
N LEU A 380 -68.69 16.46 17.78
CA LEU A 380 -67.78 15.98 18.83
C LEU A 380 -68.33 16.21 20.26
N PRO A 381 -67.84 15.47 21.29
CA PRO A 381 -68.28 15.60 22.70
C PRO A 381 -68.07 16.99 23.33
N CYS A 382 -67.14 17.79 22.81
CA CYS A 382 -66.93 19.19 23.22
C CYS A 382 -67.97 20.17 22.62
N GLY A 383 -68.93 19.67 21.84
CA GLY A 383 -70.03 20.43 21.24
C GLY A 383 -69.77 21.02 19.84
N HIS A 384 -68.59 20.78 19.25
CA HIS A 384 -68.18 21.32 17.94
C HIS A 384 -68.35 20.31 16.79
N SER A 385 -68.58 20.79 15.56
CA SER A 385 -68.60 19.96 14.34
C SER A 385 -67.18 19.51 13.94
N CYS A 386 -67.07 18.28 13.42
CA CYS A 386 -65.82 17.74 12.88
C CYS A 386 -65.42 18.50 11.60
N GLU A 387 -64.13 18.81 11.43
CA GLU A 387 -63.60 19.57 10.27
C GLU A 387 -62.80 18.70 9.30
N GLY A 388 -62.74 17.38 9.53
CA GLY A 388 -62.05 16.43 8.65
C GLY A 388 -62.90 15.96 7.47
N ASN A 389 -62.26 15.28 6.52
CA ASN A 389 -62.96 14.50 5.48
C ASN A 389 -63.51 13.20 6.08
N CYS A 390 -64.45 12.56 5.38
CA CYS A 390 -65.12 11.34 5.80
C CYS A 390 -64.09 10.24 6.15
N HIS A 391 -64.04 9.88 7.44
CA HIS A 391 -63.08 8.92 8.02
C HIS A 391 -63.79 7.73 8.69
N LEU A 392 -65.00 7.42 8.19
CA LEU A 392 -65.88 6.36 8.70
C LEU A 392 -65.21 4.97 8.73
N ARG A 393 -64.21 4.72 7.87
CA ARG A 393 -63.45 3.45 7.83
C ARG A 393 -62.31 3.36 8.86
N THR A 394 -61.82 4.48 9.41
CA THR A 394 -60.62 4.51 10.26
C THR A 394 -60.87 4.92 11.71
N ASP A 395 -61.81 5.84 11.98
CA ASP A 395 -62.22 6.23 13.35
C ASP A 395 -63.74 6.50 13.37
N PRO A 396 -64.57 5.45 13.42
CA PRO A 396 -66.03 5.57 13.32
C PRO A 396 -66.63 6.41 14.46
N ASP A 397 -66.05 6.33 15.66
CA ASP A 397 -66.57 6.91 16.90
C ASP A 397 -65.86 8.21 17.33
N HIS A 398 -64.91 8.71 16.54
CA HIS A 398 -64.15 9.95 16.78
C HIS A 398 -63.40 9.99 18.13
N ILE A 399 -62.80 8.86 18.52
CA ILE A 399 -62.12 8.72 19.82
C ILE A 399 -60.70 9.30 19.76
N GLU A 400 -60.01 9.19 18.62
CA GLU A 400 -58.63 9.68 18.48
C GLU A 400 -58.55 11.15 18.02
N PHE A 401 -59.64 11.68 17.45
CA PHE A 401 -59.68 13.04 16.92
C PHE A 401 -59.74 14.14 18.01
N LYS A 402 -58.71 15.01 18.07
CA LYS A 402 -58.61 16.12 19.05
C LYS A 402 -59.09 17.46 18.48
N CYS A 403 -60.02 18.13 19.17
CA CYS A 403 -60.66 19.36 18.69
C CYS A 403 -59.72 20.58 18.64
N SER A 404 -59.57 21.17 17.45
CA SER A 404 -58.78 22.36 17.14
C SER A 404 -59.58 23.67 17.18
N LYS A 405 -60.85 23.65 17.62
CA LYS A 405 -61.68 24.86 17.74
C LYS A 405 -61.37 25.65 19.03
N PRO A 406 -61.59 26.98 19.05
CA PRO A 406 -61.32 27.82 20.22
C PRO A 406 -62.18 27.44 21.44
N CYS A 407 -61.64 27.61 22.64
CA CYS A 407 -62.27 27.25 23.90
C CYS A 407 -63.45 28.19 24.25
N ALA A 408 -64.60 27.64 24.65
CA ALA A 408 -65.78 28.41 25.05
C ALA A 408 -65.82 28.82 26.54
N LYS A 409 -64.73 28.60 27.30
CA LYS A 409 -64.65 28.91 28.75
C LYS A 409 -64.13 30.35 28.98
N LYS A 410 -64.53 30.99 30.09
CA LYS A 410 -64.16 32.37 30.45
C LYS A 410 -62.78 32.45 31.13
N ASN A 411 -62.01 33.54 30.89
CA ASN A 411 -60.71 33.78 31.52
C ASN A 411 -60.87 34.27 32.97
N MET A 412 -60.06 33.76 33.92
CA MET A 412 -60.07 34.24 35.32
C MET A 412 -59.57 35.69 35.39
N GLY A 413 -60.26 36.56 36.15
CA GLY A 413 -59.79 37.90 36.50
C GLY A 413 -60.07 39.06 35.51
N CYS A 414 -61.00 38.91 34.56
CA CYS A 414 -61.34 39.96 33.59
C CYS A 414 -62.61 40.75 33.96
N SER A 415 -62.56 42.09 33.94
CA SER A 415 -63.66 42.99 34.33
C SER A 415 -64.82 43.09 33.32
N GLU A 416 -64.63 42.66 32.06
CA GLU A 416 -65.65 42.71 30.99
C GLU A 416 -65.98 41.31 30.41
N ASN A 417 -65.84 40.24 31.20
CA ASN A 417 -66.31 38.88 30.87
C ASN A 417 -65.78 38.27 29.54
N HIS A 418 -64.49 38.45 29.24
CA HIS A 418 -63.90 37.96 27.99
C HIS A 418 -63.61 36.44 27.95
N MET A 419 -63.76 35.86 26.74
CA MET A 419 -63.63 34.43 26.43
C MET A 419 -62.16 34.00 26.18
N CYS A 420 -61.81 32.77 26.56
CA CYS A 420 -60.47 32.20 26.39
C CYS A 420 -60.11 31.98 24.91
N GLN A 421 -58.94 32.48 24.47
CA GLN A 421 -58.49 32.36 23.07
C GLN A 421 -57.60 31.13 22.80
N LYS A 422 -57.44 30.22 23.78
CA LYS A 422 -56.69 28.97 23.59
C LYS A 422 -57.56 27.88 22.96
N LEU A 423 -56.93 26.88 22.34
CA LEU A 423 -57.62 25.71 21.76
C LEU A 423 -58.33 24.92 22.87
N CYS A 424 -59.49 24.35 22.54
CA CYS A 424 -60.42 23.73 23.51
C CYS A 424 -59.77 22.66 24.42
N PHE A 425 -58.71 21.98 23.96
CA PHE A 425 -58.00 20.96 24.75
C PHE A 425 -56.94 21.51 25.74
N LEU A 426 -56.70 22.83 25.83
CA LEU A 426 -55.68 23.48 26.67
C LEU A 426 -56.28 24.33 27.83
N PRO A 427 -55.60 24.47 29.00
CA PRO A 427 -56.07 25.28 30.15
C PRO A 427 -55.89 26.82 29.98
N CYS A 428 -56.86 27.63 30.43
CA CYS A 428 -57.00 29.09 30.19
C CYS A 428 -56.25 30.05 31.18
N GLY A 429 -55.93 31.30 30.78
CA GLY A 429 -55.16 32.35 31.52
C GLY A 429 -55.54 33.82 31.15
N ASP A 430 -54.78 34.88 31.52
CA ASP A 430 -55.15 36.33 31.47
C ASP A 430 -55.51 36.96 30.09
N CYS A 431 -56.19 38.13 30.05
CA CYS A 431 -56.90 38.69 28.87
C CYS A 431 -56.17 39.83 28.10
N LEU A 432 -56.07 39.70 26.76
CA LEU A 432 -55.34 40.60 25.83
C LEU A 432 -56.22 41.29 24.74
N ILE A 433 -57.55 41.34 24.90
CA ILE A 433 -58.50 41.76 23.84
C ILE A 433 -58.46 43.26 23.53
N GLU A 434 -58.51 43.68 22.25
CA GLU A 434 -58.41 45.08 21.82
C GLU A 434 -59.74 45.86 21.67
N VAL A 435 -59.84 47.05 22.30
CA VAL A 435 -60.95 48.02 22.25
C VAL A 435 -60.68 49.19 21.29
N LYS A 436 -61.72 49.75 20.67
CA LYS A 436 -61.57 50.86 19.69
C LYS A 436 -61.47 52.22 20.38
N LYS A 437 -60.44 53.00 20.06
CA LYS A 437 -60.26 54.38 20.52
C LYS A 437 -59.95 55.30 19.30
N LYS A 438 -60.45 56.54 19.29
CA LYS A 438 -60.17 57.53 18.21
C LYS A 438 -58.84 58.23 18.48
N LEU A 439 -58.00 58.40 17.46
CA LEU A 439 -56.70 59.08 17.55
C LEU A 439 -56.80 60.52 17.03
N PRO A 440 -56.14 61.51 17.67
CA PRO A 440 -56.20 62.91 17.24
C PRO A 440 -55.25 63.15 16.05
N GLY A 441 -55.80 63.41 14.85
CA GLY A 441 -55.02 63.89 13.69
C GLY A 441 -55.29 63.22 12.33
N CYS A 442 -56.13 62.18 12.26
CA CYS A 442 -56.71 61.70 10.99
C CYS A 442 -58.03 60.96 11.27
N ASP A 443 -58.98 60.96 10.34
CA ASP A 443 -60.34 60.39 10.55
C ASP A 443 -60.40 58.84 10.47
N HIS A 444 -59.38 58.15 10.96
CA HIS A 444 -59.30 56.69 10.98
C HIS A 444 -59.46 56.11 12.40
N LEU A 445 -60.23 55.02 12.54
CA LEU A 445 -60.49 54.31 13.80
C LEU A 445 -59.44 53.21 14.05
N HIS A 446 -58.86 53.13 15.26
CA HIS A 446 -57.87 52.10 15.63
C HIS A 446 -58.32 51.25 16.84
N LYS A 447 -57.90 49.97 16.86
CA LYS A 447 -58.14 48.98 17.94
C LYS A 447 -56.86 48.85 18.79
N VAL A 448 -56.96 48.88 20.12
CA VAL A 448 -55.84 48.75 21.08
C VAL A 448 -56.18 47.81 22.24
N PRO A 449 -55.27 46.98 22.79
CA PRO A 449 -55.57 46.03 23.87
C PRO A 449 -56.25 46.72 25.08
N CYS A 450 -57.19 46.02 25.72
CA CYS A 450 -58.10 46.50 26.78
C CYS A 450 -57.33 47.05 27.99
N SER A 451 -56.05 46.70 28.12
CA SER A 451 -55.13 47.15 29.16
C SER A 451 -54.12 48.24 28.71
N SER A 452 -54.33 48.94 27.58
CA SER A 452 -53.36 49.91 27.01
C SER A 452 -53.92 51.33 26.68
N ASP A 453 -53.03 52.33 26.75
CA ASP A 453 -53.29 53.79 26.61
C ASP A 453 -53.27 54.28 25.13
N PRO A 454 -54.25 55.08 24.66
CA PRO A 454 -54.41 55.52 23.26
C PRO A 454 -53.53 56.69 22.78
N SER A 455 -52.60 57.21 23.58
CA SER A 455 -51.83 58.42 23.21
C SER A 455 -50.65 58.19 22.25
N GLU A 456 -50.33 56.93 21.91
CA GLU A 456 -49.03 56.55 21.30
C GLU A 456 -49.09 56.00 19.85
N ILE A 457 -50.18 56.15 19.09
CA ILE A 457 -50.36 55.44 17.78
C ILE A 457 -50.44 56.38 16.55
N VAL A 458 -49.72 56.03 15.47
CA VAL A 458 -49.55 56.79 14.20
C VAL A 458 -50.04 55.98 12.96
N CYS A 459 -50.63 56.64 11.94
CA CYS A 459 -51.31 56.02 10.78
C CYS A 459 -50.38 55.34 9.74
N GLN A 460 -50.79 54.18 9.19
CA GLN A 460 -49.92 53.25 8.43
C GLN A 460 -50.37 52.89 6.97
N LYS A 461 -51.27 53.65 6.31
CA LYS A 461 -51.73 53.36 4.92
C LYS A 461 -50.68 53.72 3.84
N ARG A 462 -50.64 53.03 2.67
CA ARG A 462 -49.64 53.20 1.59
C ARG A 462 -49.85 54.48 0.75
N CYS A 463 -48.75 55.07 0.26
CA CYS A 463 -48.71 56.26 -0.61
C CYS A 463 -49.02 55.92 -2.07
N THR A 464 -49.67 56.81 -2.81
CA THR A 464 -50.16 56.60 -4.19
C THR A 464 -49.32 57.29 -5.27
N LYS A 465 -48.12 57.82 -4.95
CA LYS A 465 -47.25 58.57 -5.88
C LYS A 465 -46.17 57.69 -6.55
N TYR A 466 -45.67 58.09 -7.73
CA TYR A 466 -44.52 57.49 -8.44
C TYR A 466 -43.23 58.31 -8.21
N LEU A 467 -42.06 57.65 -8.17
CA LEU A 467 -40.74 58.26 -7.98
C LEU A 467 -40.12 58.67 -9.34
N ASP A 468 -39.21 59.65 -9.36
CA ASP A 468 -38.61 60.24 -10.58
C ASP A 468 -37.90 59.24 -11.51
N CYS A 469 -37.45 58.10 -10.99
CA CYS A 469 -36.89 56.99 -11.78
C CYS A 469 -37.95 56.12 -12.51
N GLY A 470 -39.24 56.48 -12.44
CA GLY A 470 -40.36 55.79 -13.10
C GLY A 470 -41.00 54.65 -12.31
N HIS A 471 -40.58 54.35 -11.08
CA HIS A 471 -41.09 53.25 -10.26
C HIS A 471 -42.10 53.71 -9.16
N PRO A 472 -43.11 52.91 -8.77
CA PRO A 472 -44.12 53.27 -7.76
C PRO A 472 -43.55 53.34 -6.33
N CYS A 473 -44.01 54.30 -5.51
CA CYS A 473 -43.50 54.50 -4.15
C CYS A 473 -44.00 53.42 -3.17
N PRO A 474 -43.11 52.72 -2.45
CA PRO A 474 -43.53 51.67 -1.50
C PRO A 474 -43.87 52.20 -0.10
N ARG A 475 -43.76 53.52 0.17
CA ARG A 475 -43.87 54.10 1.52
C ARG A 475 -45.30 54.44 1.95
N LYS A 476 -45.49 54.75 3.23
CA LYS A 476 -46.79 55.06 3.84
C LYS A 476 -47.10 56.55 3.75
N CYS A 477 -48.39 56.91 3.82
CA CYS A 477 -48.93 58.22 3.50
C CYS A 477 -48.37 59.37 4.37
N ASN A 478 -47.88 59.09 5.57
CA ASN A 478 -47.29 60.08 6.47
C ASN A 478 -45.77 60.22 6.35
N GLU A 479 -45.12 59.60 5.37
CA GLU A 479 -43.66 59.68 5.17
C GLU A 479 -43.30 60.33 3.83
N PRO A 480 -42.26 61.20 3.77
CA PRO A 480 -41.75 61.70 2.50
C PRO A 480 -41.19 60.56 1.64
N CYS A 481 -41.56 60.56 0.35
CA CYS A 481 -41.14 59.54 -0.62
C CYS A 481 -39.60 59.56 -0.77
N GLY A 482 -38.93 58.41 -0.61
CA GLY A 482 -37.47 58.28 -0.64
C GLY A 482 -36.95 57.41 -1.79
N GLY A 483 -35.64 57.11 -1.79
CA GLY A 483 -34.92 56.44 -2.89
C GLY A 483 -35.50 55.07 -3.32
N CYS A 484 -35.33 54.75 -4.61
CA CYS A 484 -35.94 53.59 -5.26
C CYS A 484 -35.27 52.25 -4.88
N PRO A 485 -36.04 51.21 -4.48
CA PRO A 485 -35.50 49.92 -4.07
C PRO A 485 -35.27 48.91 -5.22
N VAL A 486 -35.41 49.33 -6.48
CA VAL A 486 -35.24 48.44 -7.64
C VAL A 486 -33.74 48.17 -7.88
N LYS A 487 -33.36 46.90 -8.05
CA LYS A 487 -31.97 46.50 -8.31
C LYS A 487 -31.64 46.65 -9.80
N VAL A 488 -30.55 47.35 -10.10
CA VAL A 488 -30.05 47.61 -11.45
C VAL A 488 -28.56 47.27 -11.55
N THR A 489 -28.10 46.83 -12.71
CA THR A 489 -26.67 46.55 -12.96
C THR A 489 -25.93 47.84 -13.28
N LYS A 490 -24.91 48.18 -12.49
CA LYS A 490 -24.06 49.38 -12.67
C LYS A 490 -22.59 48.99 -12.76
N VAL A 491 -21.81 49.70 -13.58
CA VAL A 491 -20.35 49.50 -13.72
C VAL A 491 -19.61 50.38 -12.70
N VAL A 492 -18.64 49.82 -11.97
CA VAL A 492 -17.78 50.57 -11.04
C VAL A 492 -16.72 51.34 -11.84
N PRO A 493 -16.68 52.68 -11.79
CA PRO A 493 -15.78 53.49 -12.62
C PRO A 493 -14.28 53.19 -12.38
N GLU A 494 -13.91 52.89 -11.14
CA GLU A 494 -12.52 52.71 -10.71
C GLU A 494 -11.89 51.38 -11.15
N CYS A 495 -12.71 50.36 -11.46
CA CYS A 495 -12.22 49.01 -11.79
C CYS A 495 -12.93 48.31 -12.94
N GLY A 496 -13.98 48.91 -13.52
CA GLY A 496 -14.71 48.39 -14.69
C GLY A 496 -15.63 47.19 -14.43
N HIS A 497 -15.75 46.70 -13.20
CA HIS A 497 -16.61 45.55 -12.85
C HIS A 497 -18.09 45.93 -12.74
N GLN A 498 -18.97 45.00 -13.12
CA GLN A 498 -20.43 45.15 -13.00
C GLN A 498 -20.94 44.69 -11.62
N LEU A 499 -21.72 45.53 -10.95
CA LEU A 499 -22.39 45.23 -9.67
C LEU A 499 -23.90 45.40 -9.79
N ILE A 500 -24.64 44.53 -9.12
CA ILE A 500 -26.11 44.65 -9.00
C ILE A 500 -26.39 45.43 -7.71
N LEU A 501 -26.82 46.68 -7.83
CA LEU A 501 -27.05 47.62 -6.72
C LEU A 501 -28.46 48.19 -6.78
N MET A 502 -28.94 48.76 -5.68
CA MET A 502 -30.21 49.49 -5.71
C MET A 502 -30.08 50.72 -6.61
N CYS A 503 -31.15 51.13 -7.28
CA CYS A 503 -31.14 52.25 -8.22
C CYS A 503 -30.58 53.54 -7.60
N SER A 504 -30.81 53.76 -6.29
CA SER A 504 -30.29 54.90 -5.54
C SER A 504 -28.85 54.74 -5.00
N GLU A 505 -28.22 53.58 -5.13
CA GLU A 505 -26.86 53.32 -4.63
C GLU A 505 -25.78 53.57 -5.69
N LEU A 506 -24.61 54.06 -5.27
CA LEU A 506 -23.46 54.32 -6.13
C LEU A 506 -22.51 53.10 -6.20
N PRO A 507 -21.95 52.80 -7.38
CA PRO A 507 -21.00 51.69 -7.57
C PRO A 507 -19.58 52.07 -7.12
N LEU A 508 -19.20 51.68 -5.90
CA LEU A 508 -17.88 51.96 -5.29
C LEU A 508 -16.95 50.72 -5.32
N GLN A 509 -15.63 50.92 -5.47
CA GLN A 509 -14.64 49.82 -5.48
C GLN A 509 -14.63 48.99 -4.18
N SER A 510 -14.90 49.59 -3.02
CA SER A 510 -14.97 48.88 -1.72
C SER A 510 -16.05 47.78 -1.67
N ARG A 511 -17.03 47.83 -2.57
CA ARG A 511 -18.12 46.84 -2.70
C ARG A 511 -17.87 45.85 -3.85
N CYS A 512 -16.75 45.97 -4.57
CA CYS A 512 -16.42 45.12 -5.70
C CYS A 512 -15.83 43.78 -5.26
N ARG A 513 -16.50 42.68 -5.62
CA ARG A 513 -16.00 41.30 -5.41
C ARG A 513 -15.34 40.69 -6.66
N GLY A 514 -15.06 41.51 -7.69
CA GLY A 514 -14.32 41.08 -8.87
C GLY A 514 -12.86 40.79 -8.57
N SER A 515 -12.20 39.99 -9.40
CA SER A 515 -10.75 39.74 -9.33
C SER A 515 -9.97 41.03 -9.59
N CYS A 516 -8.93 41.32 -8.81
CA CYS A 516 -8.10 42.50 -9.04
C CYS A 516 -7.39 42.42 -10.40
N LEU A 517 -7.41 43.50 -11.18
CA LEU A 517 -6.76 43.60 -12.49
C LEU A 517 -5.35 44.25 -12.43
N LYS A 518 -4.88 44.64 -11.23
CA LYS A 518 -3.57 45.28 -11.07
C LYS A 518 -2.42 44.27 -11.15
N MET A 519 -1.36 44.67 -11.84
CA MET A 519 -0.12 43.91 -11.96
C MET A 519 0.84 44.23 -10.80
N LEU A 520 1.38 43.19 -10.17
CA LEU A 520 2.39 43.30 -9.13
C LEU A 520 3.77 43.62 -9.73
N LYS A 521 4.72 44.08 -8.91
CA LYS A 521 6.10 44.42 -9.35
C LYS A 521 6.82 43.26 -10.06
N CYS A 522 6.48 42.02 -9.74
CA CYS A 522 7.01 40.82 -10.39
C CYS A 522 6.37 40.53 -11.77
N GLY A 523 5.45 41.36 -12.26
CA GLY A 523 4.78 41.16 -13.55
C GLY A 523 3.61 40.16 -13.52
N HIS A 524 3.17 39.72 -12.34
CA HIS A 524 2.00 38.84 -12.18
C HIS A 524 0.75 39.61 -11.72
N GLN A 525 -0.43 39.18 -12.17
CA GLN A 525 -1.71 39.77 -11.75
C GLN A 525 -2.01 39.45 -10.27
N CYS A 526 -2.56 40.43 -9.55
CA CYS A 526 -2.92 40.29 -8.14
C CYS A 526 -4.05 39.27 -7.92
N ASP A 527 -3.89 38.36 -6.95
CA ASP A 527 -4.84 37.27 -6.63
C ASP A 527 -5.95 37.69 -5.64
N THR A 528 -5.95 38.95 -5.17
CA THR A 528 -6.94 39.44 -4.20
C THR A 528 -8.20 39.96 -4.89
N LEU A 529 -9.31 40.04 -4.14
CA LEU A 529 -10.51 40.72 -4.63
C LEU A 529 -10.25 42.23 -4.71
N CYS A 530 -10.93 42.88 -5.64
CA CYS A 530 -10.79 44.31 -5.93
C CYS A 530 -11.09 45.23 -4.73
N CYS A 531 -11.91 44.77 -3.78
CA CYS A 531 -12.24 45.48 -2.54
C CYS A 531 -11.13 45.47 -1.48
N PHE A 532 -10.07 44.65 -1.63
CA PHE A 532 -8.96 44.58 -0.69
C PHE A 532 -7.69 45.25 -1.27
N PRO A 533 -6.82 45.84 -0.43
CA PRO A 533 -5.53 46.35 -0.89
C PRO A 533 -4.68 45.24 -1.51
N CYS A 534 -3.99 45.54 -2.61
CA CYS A 534 -3.19 44.55 -3.34
C CYS A 534 -2.06 43.98 -2.47
N THR A 535 -1.90 42.65 -2.48
CA THR A 535 -0.79 41.97 -1.80
C THR A 535 0.54 42.22 -2.50
N SER A 536 1.62 42.41 -1.75
CA SER A 536 2.98 42.41 -2.28
C SER A 536 3.57 41.00 -2.43
N LYS A 537 2.98 39.99 -1.78
CA LYS A 537 3.42 38.59 -1.81
C LYS A 537 2.74 37.85 -2.94
N CYS A 538 3.39 37.77 -4.09
CA CYS A 538 2.90 37.05 -5.26
C CYS A 538 2.99 35.51 -5.06
N LYS A 539 1.85 34.82 -5.04
CA LYS A 539 1.76 33.35 -4.88
C LYS A 539 1.85 32.56 -6.19
N VAL A 540 2.04 33.22 -7.32
CA VAL A 540 2.22 32.53 -8.61
C VAL A 540 3.47 31.64 -8.52
N MET A 541 3.32 30.39 -8.93
CA MET A 541 4.38 29.39 -8.91
C MET A 541 5.34 29.64 -10.09
N VAL A 542 6.60 29.88 -9.79
CA VAL A 542 7.66 30.13 -10.78
C VAL A 542 8.80 29.12 -10.61
N PRO A 543 9.57 28.80 -11.66
CA PRO A 543 10.77 27.97 -11.52
C PRO A 543 11.75 28.62 -10.54
N CYS A 544 12.21 27.87 -9.55
CA CYS A 544 13.20 28.38 -8.60
C CYS A 544 14.55 28.60 -9.30
N ILE A 545 15.21 29.73 -8.98
CA ILE A 545 16.53 30.06 -9.51
C ILE A 545 17.57 29.06 -8.97
N THR A 546 17.47 28.74 -7.70
CA THR A 546 18.33 27.78 -7.02
C THR A 546 17.71 26.38 -7.13
N LYS A 547 18.50 25.41 -7.59
CA LYS A 547 18.08 24.00 -7.52
C LYS A 547 18.26 23.49 -6.09
N PRO A 548 17.25 22.82 -5.50
CA PRO A 548 17.44 22.10 -4.25
C PRO A 548 18.57 21.08 -4.40
N ALA A 549 19.11 20.68 -3.26
CA ALA A 549 20.23 19.75 -3.19
C ALA A 549 19.98 18.40 -3.92
N CYS A 550 18.72 17.99 -4.09
CA CYS A 550 18.34 16.82 -4.91
C CYS A 550 18.51 17.01 -6.43
N CYS A 551 18.97 18.18 -6.87
CA CYS A 551 19.20 18.60 -8.25
C CYS A 551 17.97 18.60 -9.17
N HIS A 552 16.78 18.40 -8.63
CA HIS A 552 15.52 18.47 -9.39
C HIS A 552 15.03 19.90 -9.57
N ALA A 553 14.37 20.18 -10.69
CA ALA A 553 13.70 21.46 -10.91
C ALA A 553 12.45 21.54 -10.02
N VAL A 554 12.29 22.66 -9.30
CA VAL A 554 11.16 22.89 -8.40
C VAL A 554 10.48 24.22 -8.69
N MET A 555 9.17 24.24 -8.50
CA MET A 555 8.36 25.45 -8.62
C MET A 555 8.12 26.00 -7.21
N VAL A 556 8.41 27.27 -7.00
CA VAL A 556 8.21 27.97 -5.71
C VAL A 556 7.33 29.20 -5.91
N PRO A 557 6.61 29.68 -4.87
CA PRO A 557 5.90 30.95 -4.96
C PRO A 557 6.86 32.10 -5.28
N CYS A 558 6.49 32.97 -6.22
CA CYS A 558 7.34 34.07 -6.72
C CYS A 558 7.93 34.94 -5.60
N PHE A 559 7.18 35.25 -4.53
CA PHE A 559 7.71 36.03 -3.41
C PHE A 559 8.81 35.32 -2.58
N LYS A 560 9.00 34.01 -2.75
CA LYS A 560 10.02 33.20 -2.06
C LYS A 560 11.31 33.01 -2.85
N GLN A 561 11.39 33.55 -4.06
CA GLN A 561 12.52 33.36 -4.97
C GLN A 561 13.85 33.84 -4.33
N ASP A 562 13.82 34.98 -3.63
CA ASP A 562 14.99 35.53 -2.93
C ASP A 562 15.21 34.92 -1.53
N LEU A 563 14.20 34.26 -0.96
CA LEU A 563 14.25 33.67 0.39
C LEU A 563 14.80 32.23 0.39
N LEU A 564 14.81 31.56 -0.76
CA LEU A 564 15.19 30.16 -0.93
C LEU A 564 16.46 30.02 -1.78
N MET A 565 17.48 30.84 -1.47
CA MET A 565 18.76 30.85 -2.20
C MET A 565 19.71 29.73 -1.78
N ASP A 566 19.51 29.14 -0.60
CA ASP A 566 20.31 28.03 -0.08
C ASP A 566 19.82 26.67 -0.65
N PRO A 567 20.65 25.94 -1.43
CA PRO A 567 20.30 24.62 -1.96
C PRO A 567 19.94 23.59 -0.88
N TYR A 568 20.48 23.75 0.33
CA TYR A 568 20.27 22.84 1.47
C TYR A 568 19.05 23.20 2.32
N ASN A 569 18.28 24.20 1.90
CA ASN A 569 17.08 24.61 2.60
C ASN A 569 15.99 23.51 2.52
N VAL A 570 15.56 23.01 3.67
CA VAL A 570 14.52 21.97 3.80
C VAL A 570 13.20 22.42 3.17
N GLU A 571 12.85 23.70 3.33
CA GLU A 571 11.63 24.27 2.73
C GLU A 571 11.72 24.24 1.21
N LEU A 572 12.88 24.54 0.62
CA LEU A 572 13.11 24.42 -0.83
C LEU A 572 12.97 22.96 -1.31
N LEU A 573 13.56 22.00 -0.58
CA LEU A 573 13.44 20.56 -0.88
C LEU A 573 11.98 20.09 -0.81
N SER A 574 11.16 20.65 0.07
CA SER A 574 9.75 20.27 0.24
C SER A 574 8.88 20.52 -1.02
N PHE A 575 9.31 21.43 -1.91
CA PHE A 575 8.64 21.69 -3.19
C PHE A 575 8.99 20.66 -4.29
N CYS A 576 9.92 19.73 -4.03
CA CYS A 576 10.31 18.72 -5.00
C CYS A 576 9.27 17.60 -5.13
N GLN A 577 8.60 17.53 -6.28
CA GLN A 577 7.53 16.56 -6.57
C GLN A 577 7.99 15.33 -7.38
N VAL A 578 9.29 15.21 -7.69
CA VAL A 578 9.81 14.03 -8.41
C VAL A 578 9.53 12.74 -7.63
N PRO A 579 9.01 11.67 -8.23
CA PRO A 579 8.73 10.41 -7.53
C PRO A 579 9.97 9.80 -6.89
N CYS A 580 9.87 9.31 -5.65
CA CYS A 580 10.98 8.66 -4.96
C CYS A 580 11.33 7.30 -5.59
N GLY A 581 10.35 6.41 -5.79
CA GLY A 581 10.53 5.15 -6.53
C GLY A 581 11.40 4.07 -5.86
N THR A 582 12.07 4.38 -4.74
CA THR A 582 12.90 3.46 -3.94
C THR A 582 12.10 2.27 -3.42
N GLN A 583 12.70 1.09 -3.42
CA GLN A 583 12.08 -0.11 -2.85
C GLN A 583 12.16 -0.08 -1.31
N LEU A 584 11.01 -0.13 -0.65
CA LEU A 584 10.89 -0.20 0.81
C LEU A 584 11.20 -1.62 1.31
N GLU A 585 11.48 -1.78 2.61
CA GLU A 585 11.76 -3.10 3.22
C GLU A 585 10.60 -4.09 3.05
N CYS A 586 9.37 -3.57 2.99
CA CYS A 586 8.19 -4.37 2.71
C CYS A 586 8.10 -4.92 1.27
N GLY A 587 9.05 -4.57 0.38
CA GLY A 587 9.12 -5.00 -1.01
C GLY A 587 8.32 -4.14 -2.00
N HIS A 588 7.55 -3.16 -1.52
CA HIS A 588 6.82 -2.20 -2.36
C HIS A 588 7.68 -0.99 -2.72
N ARG A 589 7.35 -0.30 -3.81
CA ARG A 589 7.98 0.97 -4.20
C ARG A 589 7.40 2.13 -3.39
N CYS A 590 8.26 3.06 -2.96
CA CYS A 590 7.85 4.26 -2.26
C CYS A 590 7.02 5.15 -3.20
N GLN A 591 5.76 5.41 -2.83
CA GLN A 591 4.84 6.29 -3.56
C GLN A 591 4.99 7.77 -3.18
N GLY A 592 5.93 8.12 -2.29
CA GLY A 592 6.22 9.51 -1.94
C GLY A 592 7.03 10.23 -3.01
N THR A 593 7.15 11.55 -2.88
CA THR A 593 8.05 12.37 -3.70
C THR A 593 9.41 12.56 -3.02
N CYS A 594 10.41 13.00 -3.77
CA CYS A 594 11.74 13.32 -3.26
C CYS A 594 11.70 14.37 -2.14
N GLY A 595 10.81 15.36 -2.22
CA GLY A 595 10.63 16.34 -1.14
C GLY A 595 9.99 15.74 0.11
N GLU A 596 9.01 14.85 -0.07
CA GLU A 596 8.36 14.17 1.04
C GLU A 596 9.23 13.10 1.72
N CYS A 597 10.11 12.45 0.95
CA CYS A 597 11.04 11.44 1.44
C CYS A 597 12.39 12.02 1.87
N LEU A 598 12.54 13.35 1.81
CA LEU A 598 13.78 14.06 2.10
C LEU A 598 14.98 13.44 1.36
N GLN A 599 14.81 13.20 0.05
CA GLN A 599 15.80 12.55 -0.81
C GLN A 599 16.19 11.12 -0.37
N GLY A 600 15.25 10.39 0.23
CA GLY A 600 15.45 9.00 0.67
C GLY A 600 16.01 8.86 2.08
N ARG A 601 16.13 9.96 2.84
CA ARG A 601 16.52 9.94 4.26
C ARG A 601 15.44 9.32 5.14
N ILE A 602 14.17 9.67 4.91
CA ILE A 602 13.03 9.13 5.66
C ILE A 602 11.89 8.86 4.69
N HIS A 603 11.65 7.58 4.38
CA HIS A 603 10.60 7.22 3.43
C HIS A 603 9.20 7.38 4.01
N LYS A 604 8.20 7.55 3.14
CA LYS A 604 6.79 7.47 3.53
C LYS A 604 6.39 6.02 3.78
N ALA A 605 5.45 5.83 4.71
CA ALA A 605 4.87 4.51 4.95
C ALA A 605 4.25 3.96 3.67
N CYS A 606 4.40 2.66 3.49
CA CYS A 606 3.82 2.00 2.35
C CYS A 606 2.29 2.08 2.42
N VAL A 607 1.68 2.65 1.38
CA VAL A 607 0.22 2.75 1.23
C VAL A 607 -0.37 1.63 0.38
N GLU A 608 0.48 0.76 -0.18
CA GLU A 608 0.04 -0.41 -0.94
C GLU A 608 -0.69 -1.42 -0.05
N LYS A 609 -1.68 -2.10 -0.64
CA LYS A 609 -2.44 -3.12 0.07
C LYS A 609 -1.54 -4.30 0.40
N CYS A 610 -1.47 -4.69 1.67
CA CYS A 610 -0.54 -5.73 2.10
C CYS A 610 -0.80 -7.11 1.44
N GLY A 611 -2.06 -7.53 1.28
CA GLY A 611 -2.43 -8.76 0.58
C GLY A 611 -2.05 -10.09 1.27
N LYS A 612 -1.19 -10.07 2.30
CA LYS A 612 -0.76 -11.24 3.08
C LYS A 612 -1.95 -11.93 3.75
N THR A 613 -1.97 -13.26 3.72
CA THR A 613 -2.94 -14.08 4.45
C THR A 613 -2.52 -14.15 5.91
N LEU A 614 -3.39 -13.68 6.80
CA LEU A 614 -3.17 -13.72 8.25
C LEU A 614 -3.31 -15.17 8.76
N ILE A 615 -2.83 -15.45 9.98
CA ILE A 615 -3.00 -16.75 10.67
C ILE A 615 -4.47 -17.23 10.74
N CYS A 616 -5.42 -16.30 10.60
CA CYS A 616 -6.84 -16.59 10.57
C CYS A 616 -7.41 -16.89 9.18
N GLY A 617 -6.58 -16.97 8.14
CA GLY A 617 -6.99 -17.20 6.76
C GLY A 617 -7.54 -15.97 6.03
N HIS A 618 -7.79 -14.85 6.74
CA HIS A 618 -8.22 -13.60 6.10
C HIS A 618 -7.06 -12.88 5.41
N ARG A 619 -7.34 -12.28 4.25
CA ARG A 619 -6.40 -11.38 3.57
C ARG A 619 -6.33 -10.03 4.28
N CYS A 620 -5.11 -9.56 4.55
CA CYS A 620 -4.87 -8.23 5.10
C CYS A 620 -5.28 -7.15 4.08
N ASN A 621 -6.19 -6.26 4.47
CA ASN A 621 -6.70 -5.17 3.63
C ASN A 621 -6.25 -3.78 4.13
N ILE A 622 -5.18 -3.74 4.92
CA ILE A 622 -4.63 -2.50 5.48
C ILE A 622 -3.32 -2.19 4.72
N PRO A 623 -2.95 -0.89 4.58
CA PRO A 623 -1.65 -0.49 4.08
C PRO A 623 -0.50 -1.30 4.67
N CYS A 624 0.48 -1.65 3.84
CA CYS A 624 1.59 -2.49 4.25
C CYS A 624 2.46 -1.82 5.33
N SER A 625 2.65 -2.48 6.46
CA SER A 625 3.43 -1.97 7.59
C SER A 625 4.49 -2.99 8.05
N GLU A 626 5.04 -3.78 7.12
CA GLU A 626 5.93 -4.95 7.33
C GLU A 626 5.26 -6.12 8.06
N SER A 627 4.67 -5.86 9.23
CA SER A 627 3.84 -6.77 10.04
C SER A 627 2.36 -6.40 9.93
N CYS A 628 1.51 -7.41 9.72
CA CYS A 628 0.08 -7.17 9.61
C CYS A 628 -0.59 -7.03 10.98
N PRO A 629 -1.49 -6.04 11.16
CA PRO A 629 -2.28 -5.93 12.39
C PRO A 629 -3.27 -7.10 12.54
N PRO A 630 -3.77 -7.34 13.77
CA PRO A 630 -4.80 -8.35 14.02
C PRO A 630 -6.03 -8.15 13.14
N CYS A 631 -6.69 -9.26 12.81
CA CYS A 631 -7.82 -9.24 11.91
C CYS A 631 -9.05 -8.58 12.55
N ASN A 632 -9.57 -7.51 11.94
CA ASN A 632 -10.77 -6.81 12.41
C ASN A 632 -12.09 -7.35 11.82
N ARG A 633 -12.05 -8.44 11.03
CA ARG A 633 -13.27 -9.09 10.51
C ARG A 633 -13.96 -9.89 11.60
N LYS A 634 -15.25 -10.23 11.41
CA LYS A 634 -15.94 -11.18 12.30
C LYS A 634 -15.21 -12.52 12.32
N CYS A 635 -15.07 -13.12 13.50
CA CYS A 635 -14.41 -14.41 13.61
C CYS A 635 -15.26 -15.52 12.97
N ASN A 636 -14.70 -16.17 11.93
CA ASN A 636 -15.32 -17.32 11.29
C ASN A 636 -14.61 -18.65 11.63
N LEU A 637 -13.54 -18.59 12.43
CA LEU A 637 -12.71 -19.75 12.77
C LEU A 637 -13.38 -20.68 13.78
N TYR A 638 -14.18 -20.14 14.70
CA TYR A 638 -14.83 -20.91 15.76
C TYR A 638 -16.35 -20.84 15.63
N ARG A 639 -16.90 -21.94 15.11
CA ARG A 639 -18.32 -22.18 15.01
C ARG A 639 -18.57 -23.62 15.43
N CYS A 640 -19.28 -23.80 16.53
CA CYS A 640 -19.87 -25.10 16.86
C CYS A 640 -21.36 -25.08 16.49
N LYS A 641 -22.03 -26.23 16.63
CA LYS A 641 -23.47 -26.31 16.42
C LYS A 641 -24.27 -25.54 17.48
N HIS A 642 -23.68 -25.31 18.65
CA HIS A 642 -24.28 -24.54 19.73
C HIS A 642 -24.22 -23.03 19.51
N SER A 643 -23.05 -22.51 19.16
CA SER A 643 -22.85 -21.06 19.03
C SER A 643 -21.74 -20.68 18.06
N ARG A 644 -21.76 -19.40 17.64
CA ARG A 644 -20.74 -18.76 16.81
C ARG A 644 -19.97 -17.74 17.64
N CYS A 645 -18.69 -17.57 17.32
CA CYS A 645 -17.88 -16.52 17.93
C CYS A 645 -18.42 -15.12 17.55
N ASN A 646 -18.61 -14.25 18.54
CA ASN A 646 -19.05 -12.86 18.34
C ASN A 646 -17.88 -11.84 18.39
N GLU A 647 -16.67 -12.28 18.76
CA GLU A 647 -15.49 -11.43 18.85
C GLU A 647 -14.88 -11.13 17.47
N LYS A 648 -14.00 -10.12 17.40
CA LYS A 648 -13.21 -9.88 16.19
C LYS A 648 -12.24 -11.03 15.99
N CYS A 649 -11.92 -11.33 14.73
CA CYS A 649 -11.12 -12.48 14.36
C CYS A 649 -9.69 -12.44 14.93
N GLY A 650 -9.13 -11.26 15.18
CA GLY A 650 -7.83 -11.06 15.83
C GLY A 650 -7.86 -11.20 17.35
N GLU A 651 -9.03 -11.20 17.97
CA GLU A 651 -9.21 -11.42 19.40
C GLU A 651 -9.27 -12.92 19.72
N PRO A 652 -8.82 -13.34 20.92
CA PRO A 652 -8.93 -14.73 21.36
C PRO A 652 -10.42 -15.08 21.51
N CYS A 653 -10.80 -16.24 20.98
CA CYS A 653 -12.19 -16.64 20.97
C CYS A 653 -12.60 -17.27 22.31
N THR A 654 -13.81 -16.95 22.79
CA THR A 654 -14.38 -17.54 24.00
C THR A 654 -14.78 -19.01 23.75
N PRO A 655 -14.28 -19.98 24.53
CA PRO A 655 -14.58 -21.40 24.33
C PRO A 655 -16.04 -21.75 24.66
N CYS A 656 -16.61 -22.71 23.92
CA CYS A 656 -17.96 -23.21 24.18
C CYS A 656 -17.97 -24.18 25.37
N LYS A 657 -18.86 -23.93 26.35
CA LYS A 657 -19.01 -24.74 27.58
C LYS A 657 -20.15 -25.75 27.54
N GLU A 658 -20.88 -25.86 26.44
CA GLU A 658 -21.91 -26.90 26.24
C GLU A 658 -21.26 -28.29 26.05
N PHE A 659 -22.02 -29.36 26.25
CA PHE A 659 -21.55 -30.72 25.98
C PHE A 659 -21.42 -30.97 24.47
N CYS A 660 -20.48 -31.80 24.04
CA CYS A 660 -20.29 -32.10 22.63
C CYS A 660 -21.46 -32.94 22.08
N ASP A 661 -22.02 -32.55 20.94
CA ASP A 661 -23.13 -33.24 20.26
C ASP A 661 -22.67 -34.39 19.34
N TRP A 662 -21.38 -34.74 19.39
CA TRP A 662 -20.84 -35.77 18.51
C TRP A 662 -21.29 -37.13 19.04
N GLU A 663 -22.30 -37.72 18.40
CA GLU A 663 -22.77 -39.10 18.64
C GLU A 663 -23.01 -39.89 17.34
N CYS A 664 -23.06 -41.22 17.45
CA CYS A 664 -23.51 -42.17 16.43
C CYS A 664 -24.11 -43.40 17.15
N GLU A 665 -24.70 -44.34 16.43
CA GLU A 665 -25.28 -45.57 17.01
C GLU A 665 -24.27 -46.39 17.84
N HIS A 666 -22.97 -46.21 17.61
CA HIS A 666 -21.91 -46.98 18.26
C HIS A 666 -21.23 -46.25 19.43
N GLN A 667 -21.15 -44.91 19.40
CA GLN A 667 -20.33 -44.11 20.33
C GLN A 667 -20.86 -42.67 20.49
N ARG A 668 -20.72 -42.09 21.69
CA ARG A 668 -21.09 -40.71 22.04
C ARG A 668 -19.98 -40.01 22.84
N CYS A 669 -19.71 -38.75 22.52
CA CYS A 669 -18.73 -37.91 23.23
C CYS A 669 -19.25 -37.48 24.60
N THR A 670 -18.41 -37.51 25.64
CA THR A 670 -18.78 -37.03 26.99
C THR A 670 -18.15 -35.68 27.38
N ARG A 671 -17.23 -35.19 26.53
CA ARG A 671 -16.45 -33.96 26.77
C ARG A 671 -17.22 -32.67 26.48
N ARG A 672 -16.71 -31.55 26.99
CA ARG A 672 -17.22 -30.22 26.61
C ARG A 672 -16.90 -29.92 25.14
N CYS A 673 -17.72 -29.10 24.49
CA CYS A 673 -17.62 -28.82 23.06
C CYS A 673 -16.25 -28.22 22.65
N HIS A 674 -15.57 -27.47 23.52
CA HIS A 674 -14.23 -26.92 23.23
C HIS A 674 -13.07 -27.88 23.51
N GLU A 675 -13.30 -28.94 24.29
CA GLU A 675 -12.30 -29.95 24.62
C GLU A 675 -12.11 -30.92 23.45
N ILE A 676 -10.92 -31.51 23.33
CA ILE A 676 -10.69 -32.62 22.40
C ILE A 676 -11.66 -33.76 22.75
N CYS A 677 -12.38 -34.26 21.76
CA CYS A 677 -13.36 -35.31 21.97
C CYS A 677 -12.65 -36.62 22.35
N ASP A 678 -13.26 -37.35 23.27
CA ASP A 678 -12.81 -38.64 23.81
C ASP A 678 -13.14 -39.84 22.90
N ARG A 679 -14.03 -39.65 21.91
CA ARG A 679 -14.36 -40.64 20.88
C ARG A 679 -13.54 -40.48 19.60
N GLN A 680 -13.37 -41.59 18.88
CA GLN A 680 -12.77 -41.62 17.55
C GLN A 680 -13.87 -41.55 16.46
N PRO A 681 -13.49 -41.25 15.19
CA PRO A 681 -14.41 -41.37 14.06
C PRO A 681 -14.93 -42.79 13.89
N CYS A 682 -16.21 -42.94 13.54
CA CYS A 682 -16.80 -44.25 13.30
C CYS A 682 -16.34 -44.79 11.93
N GLN A 683 -15.85 -46.03 11.87
CA GLN A 683 -15.41 -46.65 10.61
C GLN A 683 -16.48 -47.55 9.97
N GLU A 684 -17.63 -47.71 10.63
CA GLU A 684 -18.73 -48.51 10.11
C GLU A 684 -19.41 -47.84 8.90
N PRO A 685 -19.78 -48.61 7.86
CA PRO A 685 -20.46 -48.08 6.69
C PRO A 685 -21.86 -47.55 7.03
N CYS A 686 -22.30 -46.54 6.28
CA CYS A 686 -23.64 -45.98 6.47
C CYS A 686 -24.73 -46.95 6.00
N LYS A 687 -25.69 -47.27 6.89
CA LYS A 687 -26.83 -48.16 6.58
C LYS A 687 -27.96 -47.47 5.78
N ARG A 688 -27.85 -46.17 5.50
CA ARG A 688 -28.88 -45.40 4.77
C ARG A 688 -28.79 -45.63 3.26
N ARG A 689 -29.93 -45.58 2.58
CA ARG A 689 -30.02 -45.59 1.11
C ARG A 689 -30.13 -44.16 0.57
N LEU A 690 -29.46 -43.89 -0.54
CA LEU A 690 -29.54 -42.60 -1.25
C LEU A 690 -30.90 -42.45 -1.95
N LYS A 691 -31.22 -41.25 -2.44
CA LYS A 691 -32.49 -40.97 -3.16
C LYS A 691 -32.70 -41.86 -4.39
N CYS A 692 -31.62 -42.33 -5.02
CA CYS A 692 -31.64 -43.28 -6.13
C CYS A 692 -31.85 -44.75 -5.71
N GLY A 693 -32.05 -45.04 -4.42
CA GLY A 693 -32.26 -46.40 -3.90
C GLY A 693 -30.98 -47.20 -3.60
N HIS A 694 -29.83 -46.74 -4.09
CA HIS A 694 -28.53 -47.39 -3.88
C HIS A 694 -27.95 -47.18 -2.46
N PRO A 695 -27.07 -48.09 -1.99
CA PRO A 695 -26.38 -47.94 -0.71
C PRO A 695 -25.52 -46.66 -0.63
N CYS A 696 -25.48 -46.03 0.54
CA CYS A 696 -24.63 -44.88 0.80
C CYS A 696 -23.15 -45.28 0.86
N ILE A 697 -22.29 -44.46 0.25
CA ILE A 697 -20.82 -44.65 0.22
C ILE A 697 -20.08 -43.93 1.37
N GLY A 698 -20.82 -43.38 2.33
CA GLY A 698 -20.28 -42.68 3.50
C GLY A 698 -20.25 -43.54 4.77
N PHE A 699 -19.91 -42.90 5.89
CA PHE A 699 -19.78 -43.54 7.20
C PHE A 699 -21.02 -43.36 8.08
N CYS A 700 -21.17 -44.22 9.10
CA CYS A 700 -22.24 -44.15 10.08
C CYS A 700 -22.12 -42.89 10.97
N GLY A 701 -23.25 -42.22 11.23
CA GLY A 701 -23.33 -41.01 12.06
C GLY A 701 -22.81 -39.73 11.39
N GLU A 702 -22.37 -39.79 10.13
CA GLU A 702 -21.88 -38.65 9.36
C GLU A 702 -22.89 -38.19 8.30
N THR A 703 -22.72 -36.95 7.81
CA THR A 703 -23.53 -36.42 6.71
C THR A 703 -23.26 -37.23 5.45
N CYS A 704 -24.28 -37.92 4.95
CA CYS A 704 -24.14 -38.81 3.80
C CYS A 704 -23.68 -38.04 2.55
N PRO A 705 -22.67 -38.54 1.81
CA PRO A 705 -22.33 -38.04 0.48
C PRO A 705 -23.55 -38.06 -0.43
N LYS A 706 -23.69 -37.02 -1.27
CA LYS A 706 -24.83 -36.90 -2.19
C LYS A 706 -24.66 -37.67 -3.49
N LEU A 707 -23.41 -38.05 -3.82
CA LEU A 707 -23.07 -38.82 -5.01
C LEU A 707 -23.23 -40.32 -4.74
N CYS A 708 -23.70 -41.02 -5.76
CA CYS A 708 -23.88 -42.46 -5.76
C CYS A 708 -22.83 -43.14 -6.63
N ARG A 709 -22.20 -44.22 -6.13
CA ARG A 709 -21.21 -44.99 -6.91
C ARG A 709 -21.78 -45.65 -8.18
N VAL A 710 -23.10 -45.84 -8.26
CA VAL A 710 -23.77 -46.42 -9.44
C VAL A 710 -24.26 -45.31 -10.39
N CYS A 711 -24.96 -44.30 -9.87
CA CYS A 711 -25.54 -43.24 -10.72
C CYS A 711 -24.53 -42.17 -11.15
N ASP A 712 -23.52 -41.91 -10.32
CA ASP A 712 -22.53 -40.84 -10.51
C ASP A 712 -21.11 -41.42 -10.62
N LYS A 713 -20.98 -42.60 -11.24
CA LYS A 713 -19.73 -43.38 -11.29
C LYS A 713 -18.54 -42.52 -11.72
N ASP A 714 -18.67 -41.77 -12.81
CA ASP A 714 -17.58 -40.94 -13.36
C ASP A 714 -17.09 -39.85 -12.39
N GLN A 715 -17.98 -39.30 -11.54
CA GLN A 715 -17.61 -38.27 -10.55
C GLN A 715 -17.03 -38.88 -9.27
N VAL A 716 -17.40 -40.11 -8.94
CA VAL A 716 -16.92 -40.83 -7.74
C VAL A 716 -15.57 -41.50 -8.01
N THR A 717 -15.32 -41.94 -9.25
CA THR A 717 -14.04 -42.54 -9.68
C THR A 717 -13.04 -41.50 -10.23
N GLU A 718 -13.35 -40.21 -10.18
CA GLU A 718 -12.42 -39.14 -10.54
C GLU A 718 -11.23 -39.18 -9.56
N ILE A 719 -10.08 -39.65 -10.03
CA ILE A 719 -8.88 -39.83 -9.20
C ILE A 719 -8.37 -38.46 -8.75
N PHE A 720 -8.38 -38.22 -7.44
CA PHE A 720 -7.86 -36.99 -6.82
C PHE A 720 -6.71 -37.29 -5.85
N PHE A 721 -6.80 -38.37 -5.08
CA PHE A 721 -5.78 -38.85 -4.14
C PHE A 721 -5.21 -40.25 -4.48
N GLY A 722 -5.79 -40.96 -5.47
CA GLY A 722 -5.21 -42.19 -6.03
C GLY A 722 -5.87 -43.50 -5.60
N GLN A 723 -6.92 -43.46 -4.78
CA GLN A 723 -7.61 -44.67 -4.24
C GLN A 723 -9.14 -44.60 -4.46
N GLU A 724 -9.63 -43.61 -5.22
CA GLU A 724 -11.05 -43.36 -5.46
C GLU A 724 -11.78 -44.48 -6.22
N ASP A 725 -11.03 -45.27 -7.02
CA ASP A 725 -11.53 -46.32 -7.89
C ASP A 725 -11.71 -47.67 -7.18
N GLU A 726 -11.18 -47.85 -5.96
CA GLU A 726 -11.39 -49.07 -5.16
C GLU A 726 -12.89 -49.27 -4.85
N ASP A 727 -13.38 -50.51 -4.96
CA ASP A 727 -14.80 -50.86 -4.79
C ASP A 727 -15.31 -50.64 -3.36
N ASP A 728 -14.43 -50.77 -2.36
CA ASP A 728 -14.72 -50.53 -0.95
C ASP A 728 -14.44 -49.08 -0.51
N ALA A 729 -13.85 -48.23 -1.37
CA ALA A 729 -13.52 -46.85 -1.02
C ALA A 729 -14.76 -46.08 -0.52
N ARG A 730 -14.55 -45.39 0.61
CA ARG A 730 -15.57 -44.61 1.32
C ARG A 730 -15.26 -43.13 1.21
N PHE A 731 -16.32 -42.34 1.22
CA PHE A 731 -16.23 -40.92 0.93
C PHE A 731 -16.72 -40.06 2.09
N VAL A 732 -16.02 -38.95 2.31
CA VAL A 732 -16.36 -37.93 3.32
C VAL A 732 -16.92 -36.71 2.61
N TYR A 733 -18.09 -36.26 3.05
CA TYR A 733 -18.72 -35.04 2.57
C TYR A 733 -18.35 -33.84 3.44
N LEU A 734 -17.74 -32.82 2.84
CA LEU A 734 -17.39 -31.58 3.54
C LEU A 734 -18.58 -30.61 3.55
N GLU A 735 -19.23 -30.44 4.70
CA GLU A 735 -20.38 -29.54 4.84
C GLU A 735 -20.07 -28.06 4.59
N ASP A 736 -18.80 -27.67 4.71
CA ASP A 736 -18.34 -26.30 4.52
C ASP A 736 -18.39 -25.84 3.05
N CYS A 737 -18.01 -26.73 2.12
CA CYS A 737 -17.90 -26.41 0.69
C CYS A 737 -18.67 -27.38 -0.22
N LYS A 738 -19.33 -28.40 0.35
CA LYS A 738 -20.11 -29.44 -0.33
C LYS A 738 -19.30 -30.37 -1.25
N HIS A 739 -17.97 -30.33 -1.19
CA HIS A 739 -17.10 -31.27 -1.89
C HIS A 739 -17.06 -32.63 -1.19
N ILE A 740 -16.77 -33.66 -1.99
CA ILE A 740 -16.68 -35.05 -1.55
C ILE A 740 -15.27 -35.53 -1.88
N PHE A 741 -14.65 -36.24 -0.95
CA PHE A 741 -13.31 -36.81 -1.11
C PHE A 741 -13.29 -38.24 -0.57
N GLU A 742 -12.39 -39.05 -1.11
CA GLU A 742 -12.05 -40.34 -0.51
C GLU A 742 -11.43 -40.11 0.88
N SER A 743 -11.79 -41.00 1.81
CA SER A 743 -11.49 -40.91 3.22
C SER A 743 -10.00 -40.93 3.59
N ARG A 744 -9.23 -41.87 3.03
CA ARG A 744 -7.80 -42.10 3.34
C ARG A 744 -6.96 -40.94 2.81
N GLY A 745 -7.16 -40.53 1.56
CA GLY A 745 -6.47 -39.40 0.95
C GLY A 745 -6.76 -38.08 1.67
N LEU A 746 -8.02 -37.85 2.07
CA LEU A 746 -8.35 -36.67 2.85
C LEU A 746 -7.77 -36.72 4.27
N GLU A 747 -7.63 -37.90 4.87
CA GLU A 747 -7.01 -38.07 6.20
C GLU A 747 -5.51 -37.73 6.17
N GLU A 748 -4.78 -38.16 5.14
CA GLU A 748 -3.38 -37.80 4.93
C GLU A 748 -3.21 -36.28 4.73
N TRP A 749 -4.08 -35.66 3.92
CA TRP A 749 -4.14 -34.20 3.75
C TRP A 749 -4.33 -33.46 5.08
N MET A 750 -5.19 -33.98 5.94
CA MET A 750 -5.43 -33.40 7.26
C MET A 750 -4.24 -33.56 8.21
N LYS A 751 -3.41 -34.59 8.06
CA LYS A 751 -2.22 -34.84 8.89
C LYS A 751 -0.94 -34.12 8.42
N LEU A 752 -0.81 -33.79 7.13
CA LEU A 752 0.38 -33.11 6.58
C LEU A 752 0.70 -31.79 7.31
N SER A 753 1.91 -31.61 7.84
CA SER A 753 2.30 -30.36 8.54
C SER A 753 3.17 -29.47 7.66
N ASP A 754 2.68 -28.29 7.27
CA ASP A 754 3.46 -27.31 6.47
C ASP A 754 4.41 -26.44 7.32
N GLY A 755 4.65 -26.77 8.59
CA GLY A 755 5.42 -25.94 9.53
C GLY A 755 4.74 -24.63 9.97
N GLU A 756 3.59 -24.27 9.40
CA GLU A 756 2.83 -23.06 9.73
C GLU A 756 1.51 -23.39 10.46
N ILE A 757 1.23 -22.67 11.56
CA ILE A 757 -0.04 -22.77 12.29
C ILE A 757 -1.15 -22.08 11.47
N ARG A 758 -1.87 -22.85 10.65
CA ARG A 758 -2.99 -22.38 9.82
C ARG A 758 -4.16 -23.36 9.81
N THR A 759 -5.37 -22.84 9.61
CA THR A 759 -6.59 -23.65 9.47
C THR A 759 -6.50 -24.56 8.26
N LYS A 760 -6.83 -25.85 8.43
CA LYS A 760 -6.90 -26.81 7.33
C LYS A 760 -8.00 -26.45 6.35
N VAL A 761 -7.70 -26.56 5.06
CA VAL A 761 -8.58 -26.14 3.96
C VAL A 761 -8.89 -27.30 3.03
N CYS A 762 -10.02 -27.20 2.34
CA CYS A 762 -10.42 -28.09 1.27
C CYS A 762 -9.37 -28.11 0.14
N PRO A 763 -8.91 -29.29 -0.31
CA PRO A 763 -7.97 -29.43 -1.43
C PRO A 763 -8.46 -28.82 -2.75
N LYS A 764 -9.77 -28.92 -3.07
CA LYS A 764 -10.33 -28.42 -4.34
C LYS A 764 -10.55 -26.91 -4.36
N CYS A 765 -11.03 -26.32 -3.25
CA CYS A 765 -11.54 -24.93 -3.26
C CYS A 765 -10.97 -24.04 -2.16
N THR A 766 -10.02 -24.52 -1.35
CA THR A 766 -9.37 -23.79 -0.24
C THR A 766 -10.31 -23.27 0.85
N THR A 767 -11.57 -23.71 0.88
CA THR A 767 -12.51 -23.37 1.95
C THR A 767 -12.06 -24.03 3.26
N PRO A 768 -11.97 -23.30 4.39
CA PRO A 768 -11.62 -23.88 5.69
C PRO A 768 -12.57 -25.01 6.11
N ILE A 769 -12.00 -26.12 6.57
CA ILE A 769 -12.75 -27.29 7.06
C ILE A 769 -13.00 -27.06 8.55
N THR A 770 -14.25 -26.79 8.92
CA THR A 770 -14.64 -26.43 10.30
C THR A 770 -15.81 -27.23 10.84
N LYS A 771 -16.67 -27.78 9.97
CA LYS A 771 -17.91 -28.46 10.38
C LYS A 771 -17.81 -29.98 10.38
N THR A 772 -16.94 -30.55 9.54
CA THR A 772 -16.85 -32.00 9.34
C THR A 772 -16.44 -32.70 10.64
N GLN A 773 -17.38 -33.45 11.25
CA GLN A 773 -17.19 -33.99 12.60
C GLN A 773 -16.05 -35.02 12.71
N ARG A 774 -15.79 -35.82 11.65
CA ARG A 774 -14.67 -36.77 11.58
C ARG A 774 -13.32 -36.13 11.93
N TYR A 775 -13.09 -34.89 11.51
CA TYR A 775 -11.84 -34.17 11.72
C TYR A 775 -11.91 -33.16 12.86
N MET A 776 -12.96 -33.21 13.69
CA MET A 776 -13.22 -32.20 14.71
C MET A 776 -12.09 -32.09 15.74
N ASN A 777 -11.41 -33.19 16.09
CA ASN A 777 -10.26 -33.15 16.99
C ASN A 777 -9.07 -32.37 16.39
N ILE A 778 -8.79 -32.55 15.09
CA ILE A 778 -7.75 -31.79 14.37
C ILE A 778 -8.14 -30.31 14.31
N VAL A 779 -9.41 -30.01 13.99
CA VAL A 779 -9.93 -28.64 13.94
C VAL A 779 -9.81 -27.95 15.30
N LYS A 780 -10.15 -28.64 16.40
CA LYS A 780 -10.04 -28.13 17.77
C LYS A 780 -8.59 -27.90 18.19
N GLN A 781 -7.66 -28.77 17.78
CA GLN A 781 -6.24 -28.60 18.05
C GLN A 781 -5.67 -27.37 17.34
N VAL A 782 -5.91 -27.24 16.02
CA VAL A 782 -5.49 -26.06 15.24
C VAL A 782 -6.10 -24.78 15.80
N TYR A 783 -7.35 -24.82 16.27
CA TYR A 783 -7.99 -23.70 16.94
C TYR A 783 -7.27 -23.29 18.24
N ASN A 784 -6.88 -24.26 19.07
CA ASN A 784 -6.13 -24.00 20.30
C ASN A 784 -4.76 -23.37 20.00
N ASP A 785 -4.06 -23.87 18.98
CA ASP A 785 -2.77 -23.35 18.54
C ASP A 785 -2.91 -21.91 18.01
N VAL A 786 -3.91 -21.65 17.17
CA VAL A 786 -4.21 -20.29 16.66
C VAL A 786 -4.54 -19.33 17.81
N ASN A 787 -5.31 -19.75 18.82
CA ASN A 787 -5.61 -18.92 19.99
C ASN A 787 -4.41 -18.70 20.90
N ALA A 788 -3.47 -19.65 21.00
CA ALA A 788 -2.21 -19.47 21.71
C ALA A 788 -1.32 -18.44 20.99
N VAL A 789 -1.24 -18.51 19.65
CA VAL A 789 -0.53 -17.52 18.83
C VAL A 789 -1.19 -16.14 18.94
N LYS A 790 -2.52 -16.05 18.87
CA LYS A 790 -3.23 -14.77 19.04
C LYS A 790 -2.89 -14.10 20.38
N ARG A 791 -2.81 -14.88 21.47
CA ARG A 791 -2.44 -14.36 22.80
C ARG A 791 -1.01 -13.80 22.83
N LYS A 792 -0.05 -14.55 22.28
CA LYS A 792 1.37 -14.15 22.22
C LYS A 792 1.63 -12.97 21.27
N VAL A 793 1.11 -13.02 20.05
CA VAL A 793 1.43 -12.05 18.97
C VAL A 793 0.70 -10.73 19.14
N PHE A 794 -0.52 -10.73 19.67
CA PHE A 794 -1.34 -9.52 19.80
C PHE A 794 -1.40 -8.98 21.24
N GLY A 795 -0.60 -9.53 22.15
CA GLY A 795 -0.39 -8.98 23.49
C GLY A 795 -1.60 -9.04 24.41
N PHE A 796 -2.36 -10.15 24.37
CA PHE A 796 -3.48 -10.38 25.29
C PHE A 796 -3.04 -11.06 26.60
N ASP A 797 -1.74 -11.34 26.75
CA ASP A 797 -1.20 -11.91 27.98
C ASP A 797 -1.07 -10.83 29.07
N THR A 798 -1.83 -11.08 30.15
CA THR A 798 -1.98 -10.38 31.44
C THR A 798 -2.24 -8.87 31.42
N ILE A 799 -3.31 -8.48 32.11
CA ILE A 799 -3.71 -7.08 32.35
C ILE A 799 -2.55 -6.27 32.96
N ASP A 800 -1.68 -6.91 33.73
CA ASP A 800 -0.57 -6.29 34.46
C ASP A 800 0.59 -5.83 33.55
N ALA A 801 0.95 -6.58 32.50
CA ALA A 801 2.07 -6.22 31.62
C ALA A 801 1.77 -5.00 30.73
N SER A 802 0.50 -4.81 30.33
CA SER A 802 0.08 -3.65 29.55
C SER A 802 -0.09 -2.39 30.41
N ILE A 803 -0.31 -2.52 31.72
CA ILE A 803 -0.37 -1.38 32.66
C ILE A 803 1.05 -0.87 32.91
N ASP A 804 2.03 -1.76 33.17
CA ASP A 804 3.42 -1.37 33.42
C ASP A 804 4.04 -0.59 32.23
N LYS A 805 3.81 -1.06 30.99
CA LYS A 805 4.26 -0.34 29.78
C LYS A 805 3.63 1.05 29.63
N ARG A 806 2.35 1.21 29.99
CA ARG A 806 1.67 2.53 29.93
C ARG A 806 2.21 3.50 30.97
N VAL A 807 2.50 3.00 32.18
CA VAL A 807 3.10 3.79 33.26
C VAL A 807 4.50 4.26 32.84
N ARG A 808 5.31 3.39 32.23
CA ARG A 808 6.64 3.77 31.71
C ARG A 808 6.59 4.87 30.65
N VAL A 809 5.72 4.74 29.66
CA VAL A 809 5.54 5.77 28.60
C VAL A 809 5.07 7.10 29.19
N MET A 810 4.20 7.05 30.21
CA MET A 810 3.71 8.24 30.90
C MET A 810 4.83 8.91 31.73
N ASN A 811 5.63 8.13 32.44
CA ASN A 811 6.78 8.63 33.20
C ASN A 811 7.82 9.31 32.29
N LEU A 812 8.09 8.74 31.10
CA LEU A 812 8.98 9.35 30.10
C LEU A 812 8.46 10.72 29.63
N LEU A 813 7.15 10.87 29.42
CA LEU A 813 6.58 12.17 29.04
C LEU A 813 6.64 13.17 30.20
N THR A 814 6.39 12.75 31.44
CA THR A 814 6.47 13.64 32.62
C THR A 814 7.89 14.12 32.91
N GLN A 815 8.93 13.34 32.56
CA GLN A 815 10.32 13.78 32.65
C GLN A 815 10.65 14.98 31.75
N LEU A 816 9.90 15.21 30.66
CA LEU A 816 10.10 16.36 29.78
C LEU A 816 9.67 17.69 30.41
N THR A 817 8.75 17.66 31.37
CA THR A 817 8.24 18.86 32.07
C THR A 817 9.03 19.27 33.30
N SER A 818 9.91 18.42 33.83
CA SER A 818 10.66 18.66 35.07
C SER A 818 12.04 19.30 34.88
N THR A 819 12.45 19.61 33.65
CA THR A 819 13.77 20.18 33.34
C THR A 819 13.77 21.72 33.36
N GLN A 820 14.88 22.34 33.76
CA GLN A 820 15.01 23.81 33.95
C GLN A 820 14.83 24.67 32.68
N TYR A 821 15.01 24.13 31.47
CA TYR A 821 14.86 24.86 30.20
C TYR A 821 13.67 24.32 29.39
N ASP A 822 12.79 25.24 28.97
CA ASP A 822 11.54 24.93 28.28
C ASP A 822 11.68 25.06 26.76
N TYR A 823 12.05 23.96 26.11
CA TYR A 823 12.13 23.85 24.65
C TYR A 823 10.81 24.19 23.93
N SER A 824 9.65 24.07 24.61
CA SER A 824 8.34 24.35 24.00
C SER A 824 8.10 25.84 23.70
N LYS A 825 8.95 26.74 24.22
CA LYS A 825 8.92 28.18 23.90
C LYS A 825 9.63 28.52 22.59
N ASP A 826 10.59 27.69 22.18
CA ASP A 826 11.46 27.96 21.02
C ASP A 826 11.00 27.22 19.74
N SER A 827 10.18 26.17 19.86
CA SER A 827 9.60 25.45 18.70
C SER A 827 8.09 25.22 18.86
N ASP A 828 7.30 25.89 18.01
CA ASP A 828 5.85 25.72 17.92
C ASP A 828 5.46 24.28 17.54
N LEU A 829 6.27 23.62 16.72
CA LEU A 829 6.06 22.24 16.28
C LEU A 829 6.20 21.25 17.44
N TYR A 830 7.19 21.44 18.30
CA TYR A 830 7.38 20.62 19.49
C TYR A 830 6.18 20.74 20.43
N ARG A 831 5.75 21.97 20.71
CA ARG A 831 4.60 22.26 21.57
C ARG A 831 3.32 21.62 21.04
N LEU A 832 3.09 21.69 19.73
CA LEU A 832 1.94 21.06 19.07
C LEU A 832 1.96 19.53 19.24
N LEU A 833 3.12 18.90 19.01
CA LEU A 833 3.27 17.45 19.12
C LEU A 833 3.13 16.97 20.56
N TYR A 834 3.75 17.66 21.52
CA TYR A 834 3.65 17.37 22.95
C TYR A 834 2.20 17.40 23.43
N ASN A 835 1.47 18.49 23.15
CA ASN A 835 0.06 18.64 23.54
C ASN A 835 -0.83 17.54 22.94
N LYS A 836 -0.54 17.12 21.70
CA LYS A 836 -1.27 16.04 21.02
C LYS A 836 -1.02 14.69 21.67
N LEU A 837 0.22 14.36 22.00
CA LEU A 837 0.58 13.11 22.70
C LEU A 837 0.00 13.07 24.11
N GLU A 838 0.07 14.19 24.82
CA GLU A 838 -0.51 14.33 26.15
C GLU A 838 -2.03 14.13 26.13
N GLY A 839 -2.72 14.74 25.15
CA GLY A 839 -4.16 14.56 24.94
C GLY A 839 -4.56 13.11 24.67
N ARG A 840 -3.78 12.37 23.85
CA ARG A 840 -4.02 10.95 23.57
C ARG A 840 -3.84 10.08 24.81
N LEU A 841 -2.80 10.33 25.61
CA LEU A 841 -2.53 9.62 26.85
C LEU A 841 -3.58 9.92 27.94
N LYS A 842 -4.07 11.17 28.03
CA LYS A 842 -5.20 11.55 28.89
C LYS A 842 -6.50 10.88 28.45
N GLY A 843 -6.76 10.78 27.14
CA GLY A 843 -7.93 10.06 26.60
C GLY A 843 -7.95 8.57 26.91
N ILE A 844 -6.78 7.93 27.04
CA ILE A 844 -6.64 6.53 27.47
C ILE A 844 -7.04 6.34 28.96
N ARG A 845 -6.93 7.38 29.81
CA ARG A 845 -7.36 7.31 31.23
C ARG A 845 -8.89 7.26 31.40
N SER A 846 -9.68 7.89 30.53
CA SER A 846 -11.13 8.09 30.79
C SER A 846 -12.06 7.01 30.22
N LYS A 847 -11.62 6.21 29.23
CA LYS A 847 -12.49 5.22 28.55
C LYS A 847 -12.10 3.78 28.89
N ARG A 848 -12.80 3.16 29.85
CA ARG A 848 -12.70 1.70 30.15
C ARG A 848 -13.03 0.77 28.95
N ARG A 849 -13.66 1.28 27.88
CA ARG A 849 -14.15 0.49 26.73
C ARG A 849 -13.25 0.46 25.49
N ASN A 850 -12.25 1.34 25.35
CA ASN A 850 -11.31 1.33 24.22
C ASN A 850 -9.88 1.11 24.72
N LYS A 851 -9.48 -0.17 24.86
CA LYS A 851 -8.08 -0.52 25.18
C LYS A 851 -7.22 -0.25 23.94
N PRO A 852 -6.17 0.60 24.03
CA PRO A 852 -5.23 0.78 22.92
C PRO A 852 -4.50 -0.54 22.65
N SER A 853 -4.28 -0.83 21.38
CA SER A 853 -3.53 -2.01 20.93
C SER A 853 -2.05 -1.92 21.34
N ALA A 854 -1.36 -3.06 21.44
CA ALA A 854 0.07 -3.09 21.73
C ALA A 854 0.89 -2.25 20.73
N MET A 855 0.46 -2.20 19.47
CA MET A 855 1.11 -1.44 18.39
C MET A 855 0.92 0.07 18.52
N GLU A 856 -0.25 0.52 19.02
CA GLU A 856 -0.49 1.94 19.35
C GLU A 856 0.37 2.38 20.54
N ILE A 857 0.54 1.52 21.54
CA ILE A 857 1.42 1.78 22.70
C ILE A 857 2.87 1.90 22.25
N GLU A 858 3.34 1.01 21.37
CA GLU A 858 4.71 1.07 20.85
C GLU A 858 4.93 2.31 19.96
N THR A 859 3.94 2.69 19.15
CA THR A 859 4.01 3.94 18.35
C THR A 859 4.14 5.17 19.26
N LEU A 860 3.33 5.25 20.32
CA LEU A 860 3.43 6.33 21.30
C LEU A 860 4.78 6.34 22.02
N ARG A 861 5.31 5.15 22.36
CA ARG A 861 6.63 5.01 22.98
C ARG A 861 7.72 5.59 22.08
N VAL A 862 7.78 5.19 20.80
CA VAL A 862 8.79 5.70 19.85
C VAL A 862 8.67 7.21 19.68
N GLN A 863 7.45 7.75 19.53
CA GLN A 863 7.23 9.19 19.42
C GLN A 863 7.77 9.95 20.64
N ILE A 864 7.59 9.40 21.84
CA ILE A 864 8.06 10.00 23.09
C ILE A 864 9.58 9.85 23.24
N GLU A 865 10.16 8.69 22.91
CA GLU A 865 11.61 8.48 22.95
C GLU A 865 12.34 9.47 22.03
N VAL A 866 11.84 9.69 20.80
CA VAL A 866 12.42 10.68 19.88
C VAL A 866 12.33 12.09 20.47
N LEU A 867 11.21 12.47 21.07
CA LEU A 867 11.07 13.77 21.74
C LEU A 867 12.04 13.92 22.92
N CYS A 868 12.23 12.87 23.71
CA CYS A 868 13.21 12.84 24.80
C CYS A 868 14.64 13.05 24.28
N GLU A 869 15.03 12.39 23.19
CA GLU A 869 16.35 12.59 22.61
C GLU A 869 16.55 14.00 22.04
N ILE A 870 15.53 14.55 21.36
CA ILE A 870 15.56 15.95 20.88
C ILE A 870 15.75 16.91 22.06
N HIS A 871 14.96 16.74 23.11
CA HIS A 871 15.00 17.59 24.30
C HIS A 871 16.36 17.51 25.03
N LYS A 872 16.92 16.32 25.17
CA LYS A 872 18.26 16.11 25.76
C LYS A 872 19.35 16.78 24.93
N MET A 873 19.31 16.66 23.60
CA MET A 873 20.32 17.25 22.72
C MET A 873 20.31 18.77 22.80
N VAL A 874 19.13 19.41 22.78
CA VAL A 874 19.04 20.88 22.85
C VAL A 874 19.46 21.38 24.24
N ASN A 875 18.91 20.80 25.31
CA ASN A 875 19.16 21.27 26.67
C ASN A 875 20.58 20.94 27.18
N GLY A 876 21.15 19.82 26.75
CA GLY A 876 22.50 19.42 27.14
C GLY A 876 23.63 20.07 26.34
N SER A 877 23.33 20.92 25.34
CA SER A 877 24.33 21.33 24.35
C SER A 877 25.28 22.46 24.77
N GLU A 878 25.04 23.20 25.85
CA GLU A 878 25.81 24.40 26.25
C GLU A 878 26.04 25.42 25.09
N LEU A 879 25.19 25.39 24.06
CA LEU A 879 25.35 26.24 22.87
C LEU A 879 24.82 27.66 23.10
N ASN A 880 25.47 28.63 22.46
CA ASN A 880 24.99 30.02 22.33
C ASN A 880 23.66 30.08 21.55
N ALA A 881 22.93 31.21 21.67
CA ALA A 881 21.59 31.38 21.09
C ALA A 881 21.52 31.13 19.57
N GLU A 882 22.50 31.61 18.80
CA GLU A 882 22.49 31.48 17.34
C GLU A 882 22.78 30.04 16.82
N PRO A 883 23.84 29.33 17.27
CA PRO A 883 24.02 27.91 16.94
C PRO A 883 22.85 27.03 17.38
N ARG A 884 22.25 27.35 18.54
CA ARG A 884 21.06 26.66 19.05
C ARG A 884 19.88 26.83 18.11
N ALA A 885 19.58 28.04 17.64
CA ALA A 885 18.51 28.27 16.68
C ALA A 885 18.71 27.46 15.37
N LYS A 886 19.95 27.42 14.84
CA LYS A 886 20.30 26.62 13.65
C LYS A 886 20.06 25.11 13.85
N LEU A 887 20.37 24.60 15.06
CA LEU A 887 20.11 23.21 15.42
C LEU A 887 18.60 22.91 15.49
N ILE A 888 17.83 23.78 16.15
CA ILE A 888 16.37 23.64 16.31
C ILE A 888 15.68 23.58 14.96
N THR A 889 15.95 24.54 14.06
CA THR A 889 15.35 24.57 12.71
C THR A 889 15.66 23.30 11.90
N ARG A 890 16.80 22.65 12.15
CA ARG A 890 17.16 21.38 11.49
C ARG A 890 16.45 20.17 12.10
N MET A 891 16.25 20.16 13.42
CA MET A 891 15.54 19.08 14.13
C MET A 891 14.03 19.12 13.91
N ASP A 892 13.46 20.27 13.55
CA ASP A 892 12.04 20.43 13.20
C ASP A 892 11.59 19.48 12.08
N VAL A 893 12.51 19.02 11.22
CA VAL A 893 12.26 18.00 10.19
C VAL A 893 11.71 16.71 10.79
N LEU A 894 12.29 16.23 11.90
CA LEU A 894 11.80 15.05 12.59
C LEU A 894 10.42 15.30 13.21
N LEU A 895 10.19 16.49 13.76
CA LEU A 895 8.90 16.87 14.34
C LEU A 895 7.79 16.90 13.29
N ILE A 896 8.07 17.40 12.07
CA ILE A 896 7.15 17.39 10.95
C ILE A 896 6.80 15.94 10.54
N VAL A 897 7.80 15.05 10.47
CA VAL A 897 7.60 13.62 10.17
C VAL A 897 6.71 12.96 11.22
N LEU A 898 6.94 13.23 12.51
CA LEU A 898 6.15 12.69 13.61
C LEU A 898 4.72 13.26 13.63
N LEU A 899 4.53 14.56 13.36
CA LEU A 899 3.22 15.23 13.36
C LEU A 899 2.29 14.76 12.24
N ARG A 900 2.85 14.43 11.07
CA ARG A 900 2.11 13.86 9.93
C ARG A 900 1.47 12.51 10.27
N ARG A 901 1.90 11.83 11.33
CA ARG A 901 1.56 10.42 11.60
C ARG A 901 0.85 10.26 12.94
N GLN A 902 -0.41 9.83 12.87
CA GLN A 902 -1.23 9.70 14.07
C GLN A 902 -1.20 8.28 14.64
N ASP A 903 -1.14 7.22 13.82
CA ASP A 903 -1.50 5.89 14.34
C ASP A 903 -0.49 4.75 14.12
N LYS A 904 0.51 4.89 13.22
CA LYS A 904 1.48 3.82 12.91
C LYS A 904 2.83 4.36 12.42
N ILE A 905 3.93 3.75 12.90
CA ILE A 905 5.31 3.92 12.42
C ILE A 905 5.85 2.52 12.06
N SER A 906 6.47 2.37 10.88
CA SER A 906 7.09 1.10 10.42
C SER A 906 8.50 0.91 10.98
N ASN A 907 9.09 -0.30 10.97
CA ASN A 907 10.44 -0.49 11.51
C ASN A 907 11.48 0.22 10.65
N GLN A 908 11.33 0.21 9.32
CA GLN A 908 12.18 1.00 8.43
C GLN A 908 12.22 2.47 8.83
N GLU A 909 11.06 3.05 9.20
CA GLU A 909 10.98 4.45 9.63
C GLU A 909 11.59 4.68 11.01
N VAL A 910 11.44 3.73 11.94
CA VAL A 910 12.13 3.78 13.24
C VAL A 910 13.64 3.84 13.00
N GLU A 911 14.15 3.04 12.08
CA GLU A 911 15.58 2.97 11.79
C GLU A 911 16.09 4.22 11.05
N ASP A 912 15.36 4.70 10.05
CA ASP A 912 15.63 5.97 9.36
C ASP A 912 15.67 7.14 10.38
N ILE A 913 14.73 7.19 11.35
CA ILE A 913 14.73 8.22 12.41
C ILE A 913 15.94 8.08 13.34
N LYS A 914 16.34 6.86 13.72
CA LYS A 914 17.53 6.66 14.57
C LYS A 914 18.80 7.14 13.89
N LEU A 915 18.98 6.85 12.60
CA LEU A 915 20.12 7.32 11.82
C LEU A 915 20.16 8.86 11.77
N GLU A 916 19.01 9.51 11.63
CA GLU A 916 18.92 10.97 11.68
C GLU A 916 19.20 11.55 13.07
N LEU A 917 18.74 10.90 14.14
CA LEU A 917 19.13 11.27 15.51
C LEU A 917 20.65 11.16 15.72
N MET A 918 21.30 10.12 15.18
CA MET A 918 22.76 9.99 15.21
C MET A 918 23.44 11.15 14.48
N ARG A 919 22.95 11.54 13.30
CA ARG A 919 23.44 12.72 12.58
C ARG A 919 23.32 14.00 13.41
N PHE A 920 22.18 14.26 14.04
CA PHE A 920 22.00 15.43 14.89
C PHE A 920 22.91 15.42 16.13
N HIS A 921 23.21 14.24 16.68
CA HIS A 921 24.19 14.09 17.73
C HIS A 921 25.61 14.47 17.27
N ARG A 922 26.00 14.18 16.02
CA ARG A 922 27.29 14.64 15.46
C ARG A 922 27.30 16.14 15.18
N ILE A 923 26.20 16.68 14.65
CA ILE A 923 26.06 18.12 14.41
C ILE A 923 26.22 18.90 15.73
N THR A 924 25.62 18.43 16.82
CA THR A 924 25.81 19.05 18.14
C THR A 924 27.27 19.03 18.60
N GLN A 925 28.05 17.98 18.29
CA GLN A 925 29.49 17.94 18.56
C GLN A 925 30.26 18.98 17.74
N ILE A 926 29.96 19.15 16.45
CA ILE A 926 30.57 20.19 15.59
C ILE A 926 30.28 21.58 16.17
N LEU A 927 29.01 21.88 16.45
CA LEU A 927 28.60 23.19 16.96
C LEU A 927 29.24 23.52 18.33
N ARG A 928 29.52 22.51 19.16
CA ARG A 928 30.27 22.67 20.41
C ARG A 928 31.72 23.06 20.14
N LEU A 929 32.40 22.36 19.24
CA LEU A 929 33.79 22.68 18.85
C LEU A 929 33.87 24.07 18.20
N GLU A 930 32.88 24.47 17.38
CA GLU A 930 32.79 25.84 16.83
C GLU A 930 32.58 26.91 17.92
N SER A 931 32.02 26.51 19.07
CA SER A 931 31.79 27.40 20.20
C SER A 931 33.03 27.60 21.06
N GLU A 932 34.05 26.75 20.92
CA GLU A 932 35.32 26.89 21.62
C GLU A 932 36.10 28.12 21.14
N PHE A 933 36.78 28.79 22.07
CA PHE A 933 37.59 29.96 21.76
C PHE A 933 38.72 29.63 20.76
N ALA A 934 39.32 28.44 20.88
CA ALA A 934 40.39 27.98 20.01
C ALA A 934 40.00 27.99 18.52
N PHE A 935 38.75 27.65 18.19
CA PHE A 935 38.24 27.73 16.81
C PHE A 935 37.98 29.17 16.39
N ARG A 936 37.27 29.95 17.22
CA ARG A 936 36.90 31.35 16.91
C ARG A 936 38.12 32.24 16.68
N ALA A 937 39.21 31.99 17.41
CA ALA A 937 40.47 32.72 17.28
C ALA A 937 41.30 32.32 16.05
N ASN A 938 41.01 31.17 15.43
CA ASN A 938 41.80 30.59 14.34
C ASN A 938 40.98 30.31 13.07
N THR A 939 39.93 31.10 12.82
CA THR A 939 39.02 30.96 11.66
C THR A 939 39.68 31.18 10.29
N LEU A 940 40.91 31.69 10.25
CA LEU A 940 41.72 31.85 9.04
C LEU A 940 42.81 30.77 8.90
N ASN A 941 42.98 29.90 9.90
CA ASN A 941 44.00 28.85 9.85
C ASN A 941 43.50 27.67 9.01
N HIS A 942 44.14 27.44 7.87
CA HIS A 942 43.82 26.34 6.96
C HIS A 942 43.98 24.95 7.59
N GLU A 943 44.87 24.78 8.56
CA GLU A 943 45.08 23.49 9.25
C GLU A 943 43.89 23.09 10.14
N ILE A 944 43.10 24.08 10.61
CA ILE A 944 41.89 23.85 11.42
C ILE A 944 40.63 23.92 10.56
N THR A 945 40.58 24.88 9.63
CA THR A 945 39.41 25.09 8.77
C THR A 945 39.21 23.98 7.74
N THR A 946 40.27 23.31 7.27
CA THR A 946 40.11 22.19 6.32
C THR A 946 39.44 20.97 6.97
N PRO A 947 39.90 20.47 8.15
CA PRO A 947 39.18 19.41 8.87
C PRO A 947 37.75 19.80 9.29
N HIS A 948 37.53 21.08 9.66
CA HIS A 948 36.20 21.62 9.97
C HIS A 948 35.26 21.55 8.76
N GLN A 949 35.72 22.00 7.59
CA GLN A 949 34.96 21.97 6.34
C GLN A 949 34.64 20.54 5.93
N ASP A 950 35.56 19.59 6.10
CA ASP A 950 35.31 18.18 5.85
C ASP A 950 34.24 17.60 6.78
N ALA A 951 34.32 17.87 8.09
CA ALA A 951 33.30 17.44 9.04
C ALA A 951 31.93 18.05 8.72
N CYS A 952 31.88 19.34 8.39
CA CYS A 952 30.66 20.03 7.99
C CYS A 952 30.07 19.47 6.69
N ARG A 953 30.90 19.20 5.68
CA ARG A 953 30.48 18.63 4.40
C ARG A 953 29.81 17.28 4.58
N ILE A 954 30.34 16.42 5.44
CA ILE A 954 29.77 15.09 5.71
C ILE A 954 28.50 15.22 6.57
N ALA A 955 28.54 15.98 7.67
CA ALA A 955 27.43 16.12 8.60
C ALA A 955 26.19 16.78 7.99
N TYR A 956 26.41 17.78 7.13
CA TYR A 956 25.35 18.54 6.47
C TYR A 956 25.02 18.03 5.07
N SER A 957 25.60 16.89 4.66
CA SER A 957 25.19 16.23 3.42
C SER A 957 23.69 15.90 3.43
N ILE A 958 23.09 16.02 2.26
CA ILE A 958 21.70 15.66 1.97
C ILE A 958 21.49 14.16 1.76
N ASP A 959 22.58 13.40 1.60
CA ASP A 959 22.52 11.97 1.34
C ASP A 959 21.93 11.21 2.52
N LYS A 960 21.47 9.98 2.31
CA LYS A 960 21.00 9.13 3.41
C LYS A 960 22.14 8.91 4.41
N TYR A 961 21.90 9.15 5.70
CA TYR A 961 22.90 8.85 6.73
C TYR A 961 23.02 7.34 6.90
N THR A 962 24.25 6.82 6.86
CA THR A 962 24.51 5.39 7.05
C THR A 962 25.57 5.19 8.14
N PRO A 963 25.71 3.98 8.70
CA PRO A 963 26.77 3.67 9.66
C PRO A 963 28.18 3.96 9.12
N GLU A 964 28.41 3.77 7.82
CA GLU A 964 29.68 4.07 7.15
C GLU A 964 29.93 5.58 7.13
N ILE A 965 28.91 6.39 6.77
CA ILE A 965 29.01 7.86 6.80
C ILE A 965 29.20 8.36 8.24
N ASP A 966 28.60 7.73 9.25
CA ASP A 966 28.86 8.06 10.67
C ASP A 966 30.32 7.80 11.04
N GLN A 967 30.90 6.70 10.55
CA GLN A 967 32.30 6.39 10.77
C GLN A 967 33.23 7.41 10.11
N ASP A 968 32.95 7.83 8.88
CA ASP A 968 33.72 8.86 8.19
C ASP A 968 33.61 10.22 8.91
N LEU A 969 32.41 10.59 9.37
CA LEU A 969 32.20 11.82 10.12
C LEU A 969 32.92 11.79 11.47
N ARG A 970 32.94 10.66 12.17
CA ARG A 970 33.73 10.50 13.40
C ARG A 970 35.22 10.73 13.14
N GLN A 971 35.77 10.15 12.08
CA GLN A 971 37.17 10.36 11.72
C GLN A 971 37.46 11.84 11.39
N ALA A 972 36.56 12.51 10.66
CA ALA A 972 36.68 13.93 10.38
C ALA A 972 36.61 14.79 11.65
N LEU A 973 35.70 14.45 12.58
CA LEU A 973 35.59 15.11 13.89
C LEU A 973 36.84 14.93 14.76
N GLU A 974 37.43 13.73 14.80
CA GLU A 974 38.67 13.50 15.55
C GLU A 974 39.84 14.29 14.95
N ARG A 975 39.93 14.39 13.61
CA ARG A 975 40.92 15.26 12.95
C ARG A 975 40.70 16.72 13.28
N PHE A 976 39.44 17.19 13.27
CA PHE A 976 39.10 18.57 13.62
C PHE A 976 39.46 18.88 15.09
N LYS A 977 39.13 17.97 16.01
CA LYS A 977 39.49 18.10 17.43
C LYS A 977 40.99 18.06 17.65
N ALA A 978 41.72 17.17 16.96
CA ALA A 978 43.18 17.11 17.02
C ALA A 978 43.83 18.40 16.50
N ALA A 979 43.33 18.95 15.39
CA ALA A 979 43.81 20.22 14.83
C ALA A 979 43.57 21.41 15.77
N LEU A 980 42.42 21.44 16.45
CA LEU A 980 42.13 22.44 17.48
C LEU A 980 43.10 22.34 18.67
N ASN A 981 43.38 21.12 19.13
CA ASN A 981 44.32 20.88 20.23
C ASN A 981 45.76 21.22 19.85
N SER A 982 46.18 20.97 18.61
CA SER A 982 47.53 21.32 18.12
C SER A 982 47.73 22.81 17.85
N ALA A 983 46.63 23.55 17.64
CA ALA A 983 46.66 24.99 17.41
C ALA A 983 46.78 25.83 18.69
N VAL A 984 46.86 25.19 19.86
CA VAL A 984 47.24 25.82 21.13
C VAL A 984 48.73 26.16 21.07
N LYS A 985 49.09 27.15 20.24
CA LYS A 985 50.33 27.91 20.39
C LYS A 985 50.11 28.89 21.54
N ILE A 986 51.01 28.85 22.51
CA ILE A 986 51.04 29.71 23.71
C ILE A 986 50.60 31.12 23.33
N ILE A 987 49.49 31.57 23.91
CA ILE A 987 48.88 32.86 23.58
C ILE A 987 49.86 33.96 24.01
N ASP A 988 49.90 35.10 23.32
CA ASP A 988 50.82 36.20 23.63
C ASP A 988 50.78 36.68 25.09
N LYS A 989 49.64 36.48 25.76
CA LYS A 989 49.45 36.72 27.20
C LYS A 989 50.15 35.65 28.06
N GLU A 990 49.92 34.37 27.77
CA GLU A 990 50.60 33.25 28.46
C GLU A 990 52.11 33.28 28.20
N ARG A 991 52.54 33.62 26.99
CA ARG A 991 53.95 33.81 26.64
C ARG A 991 54.60 34.87 27.53
N LYS A 992 53.94 36.03 27.67
CA LYS A 992 54.40 37.12 28.54
C LYS A 992 54.40 36.69 30.01
N GLU A 993 53.39 35.95 30.47
CA GLU A 993 53.33 35.44 31.85
C GLU A 993 54.45 34.42 32.14
N ILE A 994 54.73 33.50 31.21
CA ILE A 994 55.81 32.50 31.32
C ILE A 994 57.19 33.17 31.33
N VAL A 995 57.44 34.12 30.41
CA VAL A 995 58.70 34.87 30.35
C VAL A 995 58.88 35.71 31.63
N THR A 996 57.81 36.32 32.14
CA THR A 996 57.84 37.10 33.39
C THR A 996 58.09 36.21 34.60
N ALA A 997 57.46 35.03 34.68
CA ALA A 997 57.62 34.10 35.79
C ALA A 997 59.01 33.46 35.86
N ILE A 998 59.63 33.19 34.71
CA ILE A 998 60.99 32.62 34.63
C ILE A 998 62.07 33.69 34.83
N GLY A 999 61.78 34.96 34.52
CA GLY A 999 62.58 36.11 34.95
C GLY A 999 63.99 36.22 34.34
N MET A 1000 64.27 35.50 33.25
CA MET A 1000 65.57 35.52 32.57
C MET A 1000 65.69 36.71 31.61
N LYS A 1001 66.93 37.13 31.32
CA LYS A 1001 67.20 38.15 30.28
C LYS A 1001 66.89 37.59 28.88
N GLN A 1002 66.75 38.48 27.90
CA GLN A 1002 66.56 38.08 26.50
C GLN A 1002 67.73 37.23 25.99
N GLY A 1003 67.44 36.17 25.24
CA GLY A 1003 68.40 35.27 24.59
C GLY A 1003 68.58 33.92 25.28
N HIS A 1004 67.79 33.59 26.30
CA HIS A 1004 67.89 32.34 27.07
C HIS A 1004 66.94 31.23 26.58
N TRP A 1005 66.02 31.56 25.67
CA TRP A 1005 65.00 30.65 25.17
C TRP A 1005 65.43 29.96 23.88
N TYR A 1006 65.29 28.64 23.82
CA TYR A 1006 65.65 27.78 22.70
C TYR A 1006 64.50 26.85 22.33
N LYS A 1007 64.58 26.22 21.17
CA LYS A 1007 63.64 25.20 20.71
C LYS A 1007 64.35 23.94 20.26
N CYS A 1008 63.73 22.81 20.55
CA CYS A 1008 64.18 21.50 20.08
C CYS A 1008 63.98 21.36 18.56
N PRO A 1009 64.46 20.28 17.92
CA PRO A 1009 64.34 20.08 16.47
C PRO A 1009 62.88 20.03 15.99
N ASN A 1010 61.95 19.68 16.88
CA ASN A 1010 60.51 19.61 16.63
C ASN A 1010 59.75 20.89 17.04
N GLY A 1011 60.43 21.94 17.47
CA GLY A 1011 59.82 23.26 17.71
C GLY A 1011 59.33 23.54 19.14
N HIS A 1012 59.45 22.61 20.09
CA HIS A 1012 59.06 22.84 21.50
C HIS A 1012 60.06 23.75 22.23
N PRO A 1013 59.59 24.82 22.91
CA PRO A 1013 60.46 25.78 23.59
C PRO A 1013 60.98 25.26 24.93
N TYR A 1014 62.23 25.57 25.25
CA TYR A 1014 62.86 25.31 26.54
C TYR A 1014 63.81 26.46 26.89
N VAL A 1015 64.14 26.62 28.17
CA VAL A 1015 65.02 27.70 28.64
C VAL A 1015 66.35 27.13 29.15
N ILE A 1016 67.45 27.78 28.79
CA ILE A 1016 68.76 27.56 29.42
C ILE A 1016 68.97 28.71 30.40
N THR A 1017 69.01 28.41 31.70
CA THR A 1017 69.03 29.41 32.76
C THR A 1017 70.42 30.04 32.92
N GLU A 1018 71.16 29.69 33.97
CA GLU A 1018 72.47 30.20 34.41
C GLU A 1018 73.14 31.25 33.48
N CYS A 1019 74.05 30.81 32.61
CA CYS A 1019 74.80 31.65 31.70
C CYS A 1019 74.15 31.76 30.30
N GLY A 1020 73.01 31.12 30.06
CA GLY A 1020 72.37 31.04 28.75
C GLY A 1020 73.11 30.20 27.70
N GLY A 1021 74.28 29.63 28.03
CA GLY A 1021 75.08 28.74 27.20
C GLY A 1021 74.84 27.27 27.50
N ALA A 1022 74.80 26.43 26.47
CA ALA A 1022 74.46 25.01 26.61
C ALA A 1022 75.64 24.18 27.18
N MET A 1023 75.49 23.67 28.41
CA MET A 1023 76.54 22.90 29.12
C MET A 1023 76.21 21.43 29.32
N VAL A 1024 74.94 21.06 29.26
CA VAL A 1024 74.46 19.69 29.41
C VAL A 1024 73.50 19.36 28.26
N VAL A 1025 73.53 18.10 27.80
CA VAL A 1025 72.54 17.54 26.88
C VAL A 1025 71.43 16.87 27.71
N GLY A 1026 70.20 17.34 27.52
CA GLY A 1026 68.99 16.79 28.13
C GLY A 1026 68.01 16.25 27.08
N LYS A 1027 66.84 15.81 27.53
CA LYS A 1027 65.76 15.34 26.66
C LYS A 1027 64.57 16.29 26.72
N CYS A 1028 63.97 16.60 25.58
CA CYS A 1028 62.76 17.40 25.51
C CYS A 1028 61.60 16.67 26.21
N ASN A 1029 60.95 17.34 27.17
CA ASN A 1029 59.84 16.78 27.93
C ASN A 1029 58.62 16.42 27.08
N GLU A 1030 58.46 17.05 25.90
CA GLU A 1030 57.30 16.87 25.03
C GLU A 1030 57.54 15.82 23.93
N CYS A 1031 58.74 15.78 23.34
CA CYS A 1031 59.02 14.90 22.19
C CYS A 1031 60.23 13.97 22.34
N GLY A 1032 60.95 14.03 23.46
CA GLY A 1032 62.10 13.16 23.73
C GLY A 1032 63.35 13.42 22.86
N ALA A 1033 63.35 14.46 22.01
CA ALA A 1033 64.53 14.85 21.23
C ALA A 1033 65.65 15.41 22.13
N ASP A 1034 66.90 15.30 21.68
CA ASP A 1034 68.07 15.83 22.39
C ASP A 1034 68.06 17.37 22.39
N ILE A 1035 68.08 17.96 23.59
CA ILE A 1035 68.08 19.41 23.82
C ILE A 1035 69.32 19.85 24.59
N GLY A 1036 69.72 21.12 24.47
CA GLY A 1036 70.94 21.64 25.12
C GLY A 1036 72.20 21.46 24.26
N GLY A 1037 73.30 21.04 24.88
CA GLY A 1037 74.65 21.05 24.27
C GLY A 1037 75.78 20.90 25.30
N SER A 1038 77.01 21.15 24.90
CA SER A 1038 78.20 21.02 25.76
C SER A 1038 79.20 22.13 25.47
N ASN A 1039 80.00 22.55 26.48
CA ASN A 1039 81.02 23.60 26.34
C ASN A 1039 80.46 24.91 25.77
N HIS A 1040 79.30 25.35 26.29
CA HIS A 1040 78.54 26.52 25.81
C HIS A 1040 78.13 26.45 24.32
N ARG A 1041 78.30 25.29 23.65
CA ARG A 1041 77.92 25.09 22.26
C ARG A 1041 76.61 24.31 22.20
N LEU A 1042 75.57 24.99 21.70
CA LEU A 1042 74.27 24.40 21.43
C LEU A 1042 74.39 23.28 20.38
N LEU A 1043 73.64 22.19 20.56
CA LEU A 1043 73.51 21.14 19.54
C LEU A 1043 73.02 21.76 18.23
N SER A 1044 73.59 21.29 17.11
CA SER A 1044 73.26 21.80 15.76
C SER A 1044 71.79 21.65 15.37
N SER A 1045 71.08 20.72 16.01
CA SER A 1045 69.67 20.44 15.81
C SER A 1045 68.73 21.38 16.58
N ASN A 1046 69.25 22.16 17.53
CA ASN A 1046 68.48 23.11 18.34
C ASN A 1046 68.65 24.53 17.81
N GLN A 1047 67.65 25.38 18.04
CA GLN A 1047 67.62 26.75 17.55
C GLN A 1047 67.24 27.73 18.66
N LEU A 1048 67.58 29.01 18.51
CA LEU A 1048 67.08 30.07 19.39
C LEU A 1048 65.56 30.22 19.18
N ALA A 1049 64.81 30.34 20.27
CA ALA A 1049 63.37 30.58 20.25
C ALA A 1049 63.08 32.07 20.42
N SER A 1050 63.46 32.87 19.42
CA SER A 1050 63.25 34.33 19.38
C SER A 1050 61.78 34.73 19.55
N GLU A 1051 60.86 33.83 19.21
CA GLU A 1051 59.43 33.97 19.43
C GLU A 1051 59.04 34.06 20.90
N MET A 1052 59.86 33.63 21.88
CA MET A 1052 59.52 33.70 23.31
C MET A 1052 59.78 35.08 23.92
N ASP A 1053 60.98 35.63 23.71
CA ASP A 1053 61.46 36.83 24.40
C ASP A 1053 61.87 37.98 23.46
N GLY A 1054 61.77 37.77 22.14
CA GLY A 1054 62.14 38.76 21.11
C GLY A 1054 63.65 38.86 20.85
N ALA A 1055 64.47 37.94 21.38
CA ALA A 1055 65.91 38.03 21.24
C ALA A 1055 66.39 37.75 19.80
N ALA A 1056 67.17 38.67 19.24
CA ALA A 1056 67.82 38.49 17.94
C ALA A 1056 69.10 37.63 18.01
N ARG A 1057 69.63 37.40 19.21
CA ARG A 1057 70.87 36.66 19.48
C ARG A 1057 70.75 35.88 20.80
N PRO A 1058 71.42 34.72 20.94
CA PRO A 1058 71.50 34.02 22.21
C PRO A 1058 72.23 34.85 23.27
N ALA A 1059 71.85 34.68 24.54
CA ALA A 1059 72.44 35.39 25.67
C ALA A 1059 73.93 35.07 25.85
N TRP A 1060 74.35 33.87 25.43
CA TRP A 1060 75.76 33.50 25.30
C TRP A 1060 76.18 33.55 23.81
N PRO A 1061 76.81 34.65 23.35
CA PRO A 1061 77.37 34.71 22.01
C PRO A 1061 78.55 33.73 21.89
N ARG A 1062 78.65 33.07 20.73
CA ARG A 1062 79.76 32.17 20.40
C ARG A 1062 81.13 32.83 20.54
#